data_AF-A0A452RTB9-F1
#
_entry.id   AF-A0A452RTB9-F1
#
_cell.length_a   1.000
_cell.length_b   1.000
_cell.length_c   1.000
_cell.angle_alpha   90.00
_cell.angle_beta   90.00
_cell.angle_gamma   90.00
#
_symmetry.space_group_name_H-M   'P 1'
#
loop_
_entity.id
_entity.type
_entity.pdbx_description
1 polymer ?
#
loop_
_entity_poly.entity_id
_entity_poly.type
_entity_poly.pdbx_seq_one_letter_code
_entity_poly.pdbx_strand_id
1 'polypeptide(L)'
;MYQYSLTWFINLYVHSLAHSSKSEDLDLRIEYIIEHFTLSIYNNVCRSLFEKDKLLFSLLLTIGIMKEKKQINEDVWYFLLTGGVALDNPFPNPAPEWLSEKAWAEVVRASALPKMKGLMEHVEQNAEEWKLIYDSTWPHEENFPGSWKFLKGLERMVILRCLRPDKIIPAIREFIAEHMGDVYIEAPTFDLQGSYNDSSCCVPLIFVLSPGADPMAGLLKFADDLGMGGARTQTISLGQGQGSIAAKMINTAITDGTWVVLQNCHLATSWMPTLEKICEEVIVPESTNIRFRLWLTSYPSEKFPVSILQNGIKMTNEPPKGLRANLLRSYLNDPISDPVFFQSCTKPVMWQKLLFGLCFFHAIVQERRNFGPLGWNIPYEFNESDLRISMRQIQMFLNDYKEVPFDALTYLTGECNYGGRVTDDKDRRLLLSLLSTFYCKEIEEDHYCLAPGDIYYIPPHGSYQSYIDYLRNLPITAHPEVFGLHENADITKDNQETNQLFQGVLLTLPRQSGGSELAQDILSKLPNDFDLEVIVKLYPVVYEESMNTVLRQELIRFNRLTKVVRGSLINLGRAIKGQVLMSSELEDVFSSMIVGKVPAMWMAKSYPSLKPLGGYVADLLARLAFFQEWIDHGPPVVFWISGFYFTQSFLTGVSQNYARKYTIPIDHIGFEFESSPEDGAYIKGLFLEGARWDRKTKQIGESFPKILYDPLPIIWLKPGESAMFLHQNIYVCPVYKTSARRGVLSTTGHSTNYVLSIELPTDRPQKHWINRGVASLCQLDN
;
A
#
# COMPACT_ATOMS: atom_id res chain seq x y z
N MET A 1 -19.32 0.14 7.58
CA MET A 1 -19.02 0.76 8.89
C MET A 1 -19.27 2.28 8.91
N TYR A 2 -19.00 3.02 7.83
CA TYR A 2 -19.38 4.44 7.73
C TYR A 2 -20.88 4.59 7.45
N GLN A 3 -21.69 4.56 8.50
CA GLN A 3 -23.14 4.68 8.42
C GLN A 3 -23.62 5.71 9.45
N TYR A 4 -24.47 6.64 9.04
CA TYR A 4 -24.99 7.71 9.89
C TYR A 4 -26.49 7.87 9.64
N SER A 5 -27.28 8.15 10.68
CA SER A 5 -28.69 8.43 10.53
C SER A 5 -28.95 9.91 10.20
N LEU A 6 -30.08 10.19 9.56
CA LEU A 6 -30.57 11.55 9.39
C LEU A 6 -30.81 12.23 10.75
N THR A 7 -31.32 11.49 11.73
CA THR A 7 -31.52 11.99 13.10
C THR A 7 -30.22 12.47 13.73
N TRP A 8 -29.13 11.71 13.57
CA TRP A 8 -27.81 12.12 14.04
C TRP A 8 -27.36 13.43 13.38
N PHE A 9 -27.54 13.57 12.07
CA PHE A 9 -27.19 14.80 11.35
C PHE A 9 -28.01 16.02 11.83
N ILE A 10 -29.32 15.84 12.03
CA ILE A 10 -30.20 16.89 12.56
C ILE A 10 -29.78 17.29 13.97
N ASN A 11 -29.43 16.34 14.83
CA ASN A 11 -28.98 16.63 16.19
C ASN A 11 -27.68 17.46 16.19
N LEU A 12 -26.73 17.14 15.32
CA LEU A 12 -25.52 17.96 15.14
C LEU A 12 -25.83 19.37 14.65
N TYR A 13 -26.83 19.51 13.78
CA TYR A 13 -27.26 20.82 13.28
C TYR A 13 -27.89 21.66 14.39
N VAL A 14 -28.82 21.09 15.18
CA VAL A 14 -29.43 21.75 16.34
C VAL A 14 -28.38 22.13 17.38
N HIS A 15 -27.43 21.23 17.64
CA HIS A 15 -26.31 21.51 18.55
C HIS A 15 -25.48 22.69 18.05
N SER A 16 -25.22 22.78 16.74
CA SER A 16 -24.48 23.87 16.14
C SER A 16 -25.22 25.20 16.18
N LEU A 17 -26.55 25.20 16.06
CA LEU A 17 -27.37 26.39 16.27
C LEU A 17 -27.24 26.94 17.70
N ALA A 18 -27.18 26.07 18.70
CA ALA A 18 -27.10 26.47 20.10
C ALA A 18 -25.71 27.00 20.50
N HIS A 19 -24.63 26.40 19.98
CA HIS A 19 -23.26 26.65 20.44
C HIS A 19 -22.42 27.55 19.52
N SER A 20 -22.85 27.82 18.30
CA SER A 20 -22.18 28.78 17.41
C SER A 20 -22.23 30.21 17.96
N SER A 21 -21.23 31.01 17.60
CA SER A 21 -21.12 32.42 17.97
C SER A 21 -22.38 33.21 17.59
N LYS A 22 -22.99 33.88 18.58
CA LYS A 22 -24.20 34.70 18.37
C LYS A 22 -23.82 36.04 17.73
N SER A 23 -24.66 36.51 16.81
CA SER A 23 -24.55 37.81 16.15
C SER A 23 -25.94 38.43 16.00
N GLU A 24 -26.02 39.76 16.10
CA GLU A 24 -27.24 40.52 15.79
C GLU A 24 -27.42 40.75 14.27
N ASP A 25 -26.32 40.71 13.51
CA ASP A 25 -26.34 40.70 12.05
C ASP A 25 -26.68 39.30 11.54
N LEU A 26 -27.73 39.21 10.71
CA LEU A 26 -28.25 37.94 10.18
C LEU A 26 -27.25 37.24 9.27
N ASP A 27 -26.57 37.96 8.40
CA ASP A 27 -25.65 37.39 7.43
C ASP A 27 -24.42 36.83 8.17
N LEU A 28 -23.87 37.61 9.10
CA LEU A 28 -22.78 37.16 9.98
C LEU A 28 -23.19 35.96 10.85
N ARG A 29 -24.44 35.94 11.33
CA ARG A 29 -24.97 34.81 12.12
C ARG A 29 -25.05 33.54 11.29
N ILE A 30 -25.49 33.63 10.03
CA ILE A 30 -25.56 32.50 9.10
C ILE A 30 -24.15 31.96 8.85
N GLU A 31 -23.16 32.83 8.62
CA GLU A 31 -21.76 32.42 8.44
C GLU A 31 -21.22 31.64 9.65
N TYR A 32 -21.41 32.16 10.87
CA TYR A 32 -20.97 31.46 12.09
C TYR A 32 -21.65 30.10 12.31
N ILE A 33 -22.92 29.96 11.93
CA ILE A 33 -23.62 28.67 12.00
C ILE A 33 -23.02 27.70 11.00
N ILE A 34 -22.79 28.13 9.75
CA ILE A 34 -22.22 27.30 8.69
C ILE A 34 -20.81 26.84 9.06
N GLU A 35 -19.97 27.74 9.58
CA GLU A 35 -18.60 27.45 9.98
C GLU A 35 -18.56 26.41 11.11
N HIS A 36 -19.30 26.66 12.20
CA HIS A 36 -19.36 25.74 13.34
C HIS A 36 -19.95 24.37 12.95
N PHE A 37 -21.00 24.37 12.12
CA PHE A 37 -21.64 23.13 11.69
C PHE A 37 -20.74 22.27 10.80
N THR A 38 -20.07 22.89 9.82
CA THR A 38 -19.12 22.22 8.92
C THR A 38 -17.98 21.59 9.72
N LEU A 39 -17.41 22.32 10.68
CA LEU A 39 -16.35 21.82 11.55
C LEU A 39 -16.82 20.69 12.47
N SER A 40 -18.03 20.81 13.04
CA SER A 40 -18.62 19.79 13.90
C SER A 40 -18.86 18.47 13.14
N ILE A 41 -19.38 18.54 11.90
CA ILE A 41 -19.52 17.37 11.04
C ILE A 41 -18.15 16.77 10.73
N TYR A 42 -17.19 17.60 10.33
CA TYR A 42 -15.84 17.14 9.98
C TYR A 42 -15.21 16.33 11.11
N ASN A 43 -15.20 16.90 12.33
CA ASN A 43 -14.62 16.27 13.51
C ASN A 43 -15.32 14.94 13.86
N ASN A 44 -16.64 14.92 13.87
CA ASN A 44 -17.40 13.73 14.23
C ASN A 44 -17.27 12.60 13.20
N VAL A 45 -17.24 12.95 11.90
CA VAL A 45 -17.02 11.97 10.84
C VAL A 45 -15.59 11.43 10.92
N CYS A 46 -14.59 12.32 11.01
CA CYS A 46 -13.17 11.95 11.05
C CYS A 46 -12.79 11.08 12.25
N ARG A 47 -13.48 11.20 13.40
CA ARG A 47 -13.30 10.29 14.54
C ARG A 47 -13.59 8.82 14.19
N SER A 48 -14.49 8.58 13.24
CA SER A 48 -14.89 7.23 12.84
C SER A 48 -14.19 6.72 11.58
N LEU A 49 -13.55 7.61 10.82
CA LEU A 49 -12.84 7.26 9.60
C LEU A 49 -11.48 6.63 9.93
N PHE A 50 -11.06 5.67 9.11
CA PHE A 50 -9.67 5.28 9.05
C PHE A 50 -8.81 6.41 8.49
N GLU A 51 -7.56 6.48 8.90
CA GLU A 51 -6.61 7.54 8.55
C GLU A 51 -6.46 7.70 7.03
N LYS A 52 -6.52 6.59 6.28
CA LYS A 52 -6.48 6.60 4.80
C LYS A 52 -7.66 7.32 4.14
N ASP A 53 -8.80 7.42 4.83
CA ASP A 53 -10.05 7.95 4.27
C ASP A 53 -10.31 9.40 4.71
N LYS A 54 -9.57 9.94 5.69
CA LYS A 54 -9.78 11.30 6.22
C LYS A 54 -9.53 12.38 5.16
N LEU A 55 -8.40 12.33 4.46
CA LEU A 55 -8.07 13.28 3.40
C LEU A 55 -9.05 13.17 2.21
N LEU A 56 -9.47 11.93 1.90
CA LEU A 56 -10.50 11.67 0.89
C LEU A 56 -11.80 12.40 1.25
N PHE A 57 -12.24 12.28 2.50
CA PHE A 57 -13.43 12.95 2.98
C PHE A 57 -13.28 14.48 2.94
N SER A 58 -12.14 15.04 3.38
CA SER A 58 -11.87 16.48 3.28
C SER A 58 -11.95 16.98 1.84
N LEU A 59 -11.37 16.24 0.89
CA LEU A 59 -11.43 16.59 -0.54
C LEU A 59 -12.87 16.54 -1.07
N LEU A 60 -13.62 15.47 -0.76
CA LEU A 60 -15.02 15.34 -1.20
C LEU A 60 -15.91 16.44 -0.59
N LEU A 61 -15.69 16.80 0.68
CA LEU A 61 -16.41 17.89 1.34
C LEU A 61 -16.13 19.23 0.65
N THR A 62 -14.84 19.52 0.39
CA THR A 62 -14.42 20.74 -0.32
C THR A 62 -15.05 20.82 -1.70
N ILE A 63 -14.90 19.76 -2.50
CA ILE A 63 -15.45 19.69 -3.86
C ILE A 63 -16.97 19.75 -3.84
N GLY A 64 -17.64 19.09 -2.90
CA GLY A 64 -19.10 19.13 -2.74
C GLY A 64 -19.63 20.54 -2.50
N ILE A 65 -19.00 21.29 -1.60
CA ILE A 65 -19.34 22.69 -1.33
C ILE A 65 -19.11 23.57 -2.57
N MET A 66 -17.99 23.38 -3.27
CA MET A 66 -17.67 24.15 -4.47
C MET A 66 -18.55 23.81 -5.68
N LYS A 67 -18.99 22.56 -5.81
CA LYS A 67 -19.96 22.13 -6.84
C LYS A 67 -21.29 22.86 -6.68
N GLU A 68 -21.81 22.97 -5.45
CA GLU A 68 -23.04 23.74 -5.20
C GLU A 68 -22.87 25.23 -5.46
N LYS A 69 -21.66 25.77 -5.22
CA LYS A 69 -21.30 27.14 -5.62
C LYS A 69 -21.05 27.30 -7.13
N LYS A 70 -21.15 26.24 -7.94
CA LYS A 70 -20.88 26.20 -9.40
C LYS A 70 -19.47 26.65 -9.77
N GLN A 71 -18.49 26.34 -8.93
CA GLN A 71 -17.08 26.73 -9.11
C GLN A 71 -16.21 25.61 -9.69
N ILE A 72 -16.77 24.41 -9.90
CA ILE A 72 -16.06 23.24 -10.41
C ILE A 72 -16.47 22.93 -11.85
N ASN A 73 -15.48 22.73 -12.72
CA ASN A 73 -15.70 22.14 -14.03
C ASN A 73 -15.57 20.61 -13.94
N GLU A 74 -16.64 19.89 -14.30
CA GLU A 74 -16.67 18.43 -14.19
C GLU A 74 -15.63 17.75 -15.09
N ASP A 75 -15.40 18.23 -16.32
CA ASP A 75 -14.42 17.61 -17.23
C ASP A 75 -13.00 17.71 -16.66
N VAL A 76 -12.64 18.85 -16.08
CA VAL A 76 -11.34 19.05 -15.40
C VAL A 76 -11.23 18.15 -14.17
N TRP A 77 -12.31 18.04 -13.38
CA TRP A 77 -12.36 17.17 -12.21
C TRP A 77 -12.17 15.69 -12.57
N TYR A 78 -12.93 15.18 -13.55
CA TYR A 78 -12.78 13.80 -14.02
C TYR A 78 -11.41 13.53 -14.64
N PHE A 79 -10.85 14.50 -15.36
CA PHE A 79 -9.50 14.38 -15.90
C PHE A 79 -8.45 14.30 -14.80
N LEU A 80 -8.56 15.09 -13.73
CA LEU A 80 -7.67 15.00 -12.58
C LEU A 80 -7.69 13.60 -11.96
N LEU A 81 -8.84 12.93 -11.91
CA LEU A 81 -8.95 11.60 -11.31
C LEU A 81 -8.46 10.47 -12.22
N THR A 82 -8.62 10.62 -13.55
CA THR A 82 -8.42 9.50 -14.50
C THR A 82 -7.23 9.67 -15.45
N GLY A 83 -6.80 10.90 -15.71
CA GLY A 83 -5.81 11.25 -16.74
C GLY A 83 -6.30 11.11 -18.18
N GLY A 84 -7.59 10.81 -18.37
CA GLY A 84 -8.19 10.51 -19.67
C GLY A 84 -7.80 9.13 -20.21
N VAL A 85 -8.73 8.51 -20.96
CA VAL A 85 -8.53 7.19 -21.59
C VAL A 85 -8.31 7.40 -23.09
N ALA A 86 -7.07 7.23 -23.55
CA ALA A 86 -6.75 7.16 -24.98
C ALA A 86 -5.70 6.07 -25.22
N LEU A 87 -5.85 5.31 -26.30
CA LEU A 87 -4.99 4.19 -26.64
C LEU A 87 -3.71 4.60 -27.37
N ASP A 88 -3.74 5.69 -28.15
CA ASP A 88 -2.62 6.15 -28.97
C ASP A 88 -2.42 7.66 -28.81
N ASN A 89 -1.16 8.07 -28.64
CA ASN A 89 -0.73 9.46 -28.71
C ASN A 89 -0.02 9.69 -30.05
N PRO A 90 -0.57 10.48 -30.98
CA PRO A 90 0.07 10.72 -32.27
C PRO A 90 1.24 11.71 -32.20
N PHE A 91 1.45 12.38 -31.06
CA PHE A 91 2.49 13.39 -30.90
C PHE A 91 3.73 12.81 -30.21
N PRO A 92 4.93 12.89 -30.83
CA PRO A 92 6.15 12.38 -30.22
C PRO A 92 6.51 13.18 -28.98
N ASN A 93 7.13 12.51 -28.00
CA ASN A 93 7.58 13.13 -26.78
C ASN A 93 8.76 14.08 -27.05
N PRO A 94 8.66 15.38 -26.72
CA PRO A 94 9.72 16.35 -26.96
C PRO A 94 10.92 16.18 -26.02
N ALA A 95 10.76 15.45 -24.89
CA ALA A 95 11.77 15.35 -23.84
C ALA A 95 11.86 13.93 -23.25
N PRO A 96 12.21 12.90 -24.06
CA PRO A 96 12.24 11.50 -23.63
C PRO A 96 13.28 11.19 -22.54
N GLU A 97 14.24 12.10 -22.31
CA GLU A 97 15.27 11.94 -21.29
C GLU A 97 14.74 12.04 -19.85
N TRP A 98 13.67 12.82 -19.64
CA TRP A 98 13.12 13.08 -18.29
C TRP A 98 11.60 13.00 -18.21
N LEU A 99 10.88 13.20 -19.33
CA LEU A 99 9.43 13.07 -19.38
C LEU A 99 9.04 11.68 -19.89
N SER A 100 8.24 10.94 -19.12
CA SER A 100 7.76 9.63 -19.57
C SER A 100 6.72 9.76 -20.69
N GLU A 101 6.63 8.76 -21.57
CA GLU A 101 5.58 8.70 -22.62
C GLU A 101 4.16 8.79 -22.05
N LYS A 102 3.94 8.19 -20.86
CA LYS A 102 2.66 8.26 -20.16
C LYS A 102 2.33 9.70 -19.74
N ALA A 103 3.29 10.39 -19.12
CA ALA A 103 3.14 11.78 -18.70
C ALA A 103 2.89 12.70 -19.90
N TRP A 104 3.64 12.51 -20.99
CA TRP A 104 3.45 13.27 -22.23
C TRP A 104 2.06 13.04 -22.83
N ALA A 105 1.60 11.79 -22.91
CA ALA A 105 0.26 11.49 -23.41
C ALA A 105 -0.84 12.13 -22.56
N GLU A 106 -0.65 12.26 -21.24
CA GLU A 106 -1.56 13.01 -20.37
C GLU A 106 -1.51 14.53 -20.65
N VAL A 107 -0.33 15.13 -20.85
CA VAL A 107 -0.19 16.55 -21.24
C VAL A 107 -0.92 16.86 -22.54
N VAL A 108 -0.78 15.98 -23.55
CA VAL A 108 -1.48 16.10 -24.84
C VAL A 108 -2.99 16.11 -24.63
N ARG A 109 -3.53 15.18 -23.83
CA ARG A 109 -4.97 15.13 -23.55
C ARG A 109 -5.45 16.31 -22.72
N ALA A 110 -4.67 16.75 -21.73
CA ALA A 110 -4.98 17.91 -20.90
C ALA A 110 -5.14 19.18 -21.75
N SER A 111 -4.43 19.26 -22.88
CA SER A 111 -4.52 20.39 -23.81
C SER A 111 -5.90 20.57 -24.45
N ALA A 112 -6.76 19.54 -24.43
CA ALA A 112 -8.13 19.65 -24.91
C ALA A 112 -9.09 20.31 -23.89
N LEU A 113 -8.68 20.42 -22.61
CA LEU A 113 -9.54 20.90 -21.54
C LEU A 113 -9.76 22.43 -21.57
N PRO A 114 -10.86 22.92 -20.98
CA PRO A 114 -11.07 24.34 -20.78
C PRO A 114 -9.90 24.99 -20.04
N LYS A 115 -9.47 26.18 -20.48
CA LYS A 115 -8.32 26.94 -19.95
C LYS A 115 -6.93 26.27 -20.06
N MET A 116 -6.83 25.09 -20.69
CA MET A 116 -5.56 24.38 -20.93
C MET A 116 -5.20 24.23 -22.41
N LYS A 117 -5.95 24.86 -23.31
CA LYS A 117 -5.62 24.91 -24.74
C LYS A 117 -4.26 25.55 -24.97
N GLY A 118 -3.40 24.89 -25.74
CA GLY A 118 -2.03 25.33 -26.01
C GLY A 118 -0.96 24.77 -25.06
N LEU A 119 -1.33 23.90 -24.09
CA LEU A 119 -0.38 23.35 -23.12
C LEU A 119 0.69 22.48 -23.80
N MET A 120 0.29 21.56 -24.67
CA MET A 120 1.18 20.67 -25.42
C MET A 120 2.22 21.46 -26.19
N GLU A 121 1.79 22.43 -27.01
CA GLU A 121 2.66 23.26 -27.82
C GLU A 121 3.64 24.08 -26.96
N HIS A 122 3.18 24.55 -25.80
CA HIS A 122 4.02 25.31 -24.88
C HIS A 122 5.06 24.43 -24.18
N VAL A 123 4.72 23.19 -23.80
CA VAL A 123 5.68 22.23 -23.21
C VAL A 123 6.72 21.81 -24.24
N GLU A 124 6.31 21.58 -25.49
CA GLU A 124 7.22 21.26 -26.60
C GLU A 124 8.23 22.39 -26.85
N GLN A 125 7.79 23.65 -26.84
CA GLN A 125 8.65 24.81 -27.08
C GLN A 125 9.56 25.18 -25.90
N ASN A 126 9.16 24.87 -24.67
CA ASN A 126 9.83 25.33 -23.44
C ASN A 126 10.20 24.17 -22.50
N ALA A 127 10.63 23.02 -23.05
CA ALA A 127 10.89 21.80 -22.29
C ALA A 127 11.85 22.01 -21.10
N GLU A 128 12.90 22.82 -21.26
CA GLU A 128 13.86 23.09 -20.18
C GLU A 128 13.25 23.87 -19.00
N GLU A 129 12.29 24.78 -19.25
CA GLU A 129 11.61 25.50 -18.16
C GLU A 129 10.70 24.56 -17.36
N TRP A 130 10.00 23.64 -18.04
CA TRP A 130 9.19 22.61 -17.38
C TRP A 130 10.03 21.58 -16.63
N LYS A 131 11.25 21.31 -17.12
CA LYS A 131 12.20 20.44 -16.43
C LYS A 131 12.56 20.97 -15.05
N LEU A 132 12.66 22.29 -14.86
CA LEU A 132 12.90 22.89 -13.53
C LEU A 132 11.79 22.51 -12.53
N ILE A 133 10.53 22.48 -12.98
CA ILE A 133 9.39 22.07 -12.15
C ILE A 133 9.42 20.57 -11.91
N TYR A 134 9.66 19.77 -12.97
CA TYR A 134 9.80 18.33 -12.85
C TYR A 134 10.90 17.97 -11.84
N ASP A 135 12.01 18.71 -11.87
CA ASP A 135 13.17 18.44 -11.03
C ASP A 135 13.08 18.98 -9.60
N SER A 136 12.19 19.94 -9.33
CA SER A 136 11.98 20.49 -7.99
C SER A 136 11.54 19.42 -6.98
N THR A 137 12.00 19.57 -5.73
CA THR A 137 11.54 18.75 -4.61
C THR A 137 10.10 19.09 -4.20
N TRP A 138 9.70 20.36 -4.42
CA TRP A 138 8.40 20.94 -4.02
C TRP A 138 7.66 21.53 -5.22
N PRO A 139 7.37 20.73 -6.28
CA PRO A 139 6.80 21.21 -7.54
C PRO A 139 5.39 21.83 -7.42
N HIS A 140 4.67 21.56 -6.33
CA HIS A 140 3.37 22.16 -6.04
C HIS A 140 3.48 23.62 -5.59
N GLU A 141 4.63 24.03 -5.03
CA GLU A 141 4.92 25.41 -4.62
C GLU A 141 5.54 26.24 -5.77
N GLU A 142 6.06 25.61 -6.81
CA GLU A 142 6.77 26.28 -7.90
C GLU A 142 5.86 27.06 -8.85
N ASN A 143 6.35 28.19 -9.36
CA ASN A 143 5.63 28.96 -10.38
C ASN A 143 5.76 28.31 -11.76
N PHE A 144 4.62 28.06 -12.43
CA PHE A 144 4.62 27.49 -13.78
C PHE A 144 5.11 28.52 -14.82
N PRO A 145 5.76 28.09 -15.92
CA PRO A 145 6.28 29.01 -16.91
C PRO A 145 5.17 29.78 -17.66
N GLY A 146 5.51 30.95 -18.19
CA GLY A 146 4.61 31.73 -19.06
C GLY A 146 3.30 32.16 -18.39
N SER A 147 2.18 31.94 -19.10
CA SER A 147 0.82 32.25 -18.62
C SER A 147 0.27 31.22 -17.64
N TRP A 148 0.91 30.05 -17.53
CA TRP A 148 0.45 28.95 -16.69
C TRP A 148 0.58 29.24 -15.18
N LYS A 149 1.43 30.20 -14.78
CA LYS A 149 1.52 30.68 -13.39
C LYS A 149 0.23 31.26 -12.82
N PHE A 150 -0.70 31.69 -13.67
CA PHE A 150 -1.96 32.28 -13.23
C PHE A 150 -3.06 31.23 -13.01
N LEU A 151 -2.81 29.96 -13.33
CA LEU A 151 -3.73 28.88 -13.02
C LEU A 151 -3.77 28.62 -11.51
N LYS A 152 -4.98 28.36 -11.01
CA LYS A 152 -5.26 28.02 -9.61
C LYS A 152 -6.17 26.81 -9.55
N GLY A 153 -6.33 26.24 -8.36
CA GLY A 153 -7.31 25.16 -8.11
C GLY A 153 -7.06 23.91 -8.95
N LEU A 154 -8.15 23.35 -9.50
CA LEU A 154 -8.12 22.07 -10.21
C LEU A 154 -7.24 22.10 -11.47
N GLU A 155 -7.29 23.18 -12.25
CA GLU A 155 -6.52 23.30 -13.50
C GLU A 155 -5.01 23.23 -13.24
N ARG A 156 -4.53 23.85 -12.15
CA ARG A 156 -3.12 23.77 -11.72
C ARG A 156 -2.76 22.34 -11.30
N MET A 157 -3.63 21.68 -10.53
CA MET A 157 -3.41 20.30 -10.10
C MET A 157 -3.38 19.31 -11.26
N VAL A 158 -4.13 19.54 -12.34
CA VAL A 158 -4.09 18.70 -13.55
C VAL A 158 -2.71 18.72 -14.19
N ILE A 159 -2.12 19.91 -14.37
CA ILE A 159 -0.76 20.03 -14.94
C ILE A 159 0.25 19.37 -14.01
N LEU A 160 0.17 19.64 -12.70
CA LEU A 160 1.04 19.00 -11.71
C LEU A 160 0.94 17.48 -11.77
N ARG A 161 -0.27 16.92 -11.88
CA ARG A 161 -0.50 15.47 -11.97
C ARG A 161 0.20 14.86 -13.19
N CYS A 162 0.17 15.55 -14.33
CA CYS A 162 0.80 15.06 -15.55
C CYS A 162 2.33 14.95 -15.39
N LEU A 163 2.96 15.88 -14.65
CA LEU A 163 4.41 15.95 -14.49
C LEU A 163 4.93 15.19 -13.27
N ARG A 164 4.27 15.40 -12.12
CA ARG A 164 4.66 14.95 -10.78
C ARG A 164 3.44 14.42 -10.00
N PRO A 165 2.88 13.27 -10.40
CA PRO A 165 1.73 12.65 -9.73
C PRO A 165 2.00 12.29 -8.25
N ASP A 166 3.26 12.14 -7.87
CA ASP A 166 3.69 11.91 -6.49
C ASP A 166 3.42 13.12 -5.58
N LYS A 167 3.36 14.34 -6.11
CA LYS A 167 3.15 15.55 -5.31
C LYS A 167 1.72 16.07 -5.33
N ILE A 168 0.77 15.22 -5.69
CA ILE A 168 -0.65 15.55 -5.68
C ILE A 168 -1.23 15.61 -4.26
N ILE A 169 -0.81 14.73 -3.35
CA ILE A 169 -1.30 14.76 -1.96
C ILE A 169 -1.01 16.11 -1.27
N PRO A 170 0.23 16.65 -1.31
CA PRO A 170 0.51 18.01 -0.83
C PRO A 170 -0.35 19.08 -1.52
N ALA A 171 -0.46 19.04 -2.86
CA ALA A 171 -1.26 20.02 -3.60
C ALA A 171 -2.76 19.98 -3.22
N ILE A 172 -3.31 18.80 -2.92
CA ILE A 172 -4.68 18.64 -2.43
C ILE A 172 -4.81 19.24 -1.02
N ARG A 173 -3.82 19.06 -0.16
CA ARG A 173 -3.82 19.69 1.18
C ARG A 173 -3.83 21.21 1.05
N GLU A 174 -2.94 21.79 0.24
CA GLU A 174 -2.93 23.24 -0.01
C GLU A 174 -4.26 23.73 -0.60
N PHE A 175 -4.83 22.97 -1.54
CA PHE A 175 -6.13 23.29 -2.12
C PHE A 175 -7.24 23.33 -1.05
N ILE A 176 -7.26 22.35 -0.13
CA ILE A 176 -8.21 22.33 0.99
C ILE A 176 -7.95 23.50 1.95
N ALA A 177 -6.69 23.79 2.27
CA ALA A 177 -6.30 24.89 3.13
C ALA A 177 -6.76 26.25 2.57
N GLU A 178 -6.56 26.49 1.27
CA GLU A 178 -6.96 27.74 0.61
C GLU A 178 -8.49 27.95 0.61
N HIS A 179 -9.28 26.87 0.54
CA HIS A 179 -10.74 26.96 0.40
C HIS A 179 -11.53 26.76 1.71
N MET A 180 -11.00 25.99 2.66
CA MET A 180 -11.67 25.65 3.91
C MET A 180 -10.83 25.96 5.17
N GLY A 181 -9.50 26.07 5.05
CA GLY A 181 -8.58 26.31 6.17
C GLY A 181 -7.84 25.05 6.66
N ASP A 182 -6.75 25.26 7.41
CA ASP A 182 -5.82 24.19 7.83
C ASP A 182 -6.45 23.12 8.73
N VAL A 183 -7.51 23.50 9.47
CA VAL A 183 -8.22 22.61 10.41
C VAL A 183 -8.82 21.38 9.71
N TYR A 184 -9.08 21.45 8.40
CA TYR A 184 -9.65 20.34 7.63
C TYR A 184 -8.60 19.34 7.08
N ILE A 185 -7.33 19.59 7.36
CA ILE A 185 -6.19 18.74 6.97
C ILE A 185 -5.57 18.09 8.21
N GLU A 186 -5.60 18.78 9.34
CA GLU A 186 -5.15 18.26 10.62
C GLU A 186 -6.20 17.29 11.20
N ALA A 187 -5.91 15.99 11.12
CA ALA A 187 -6.80 15.00 11.70
C ALA A 187 -6.89 15.19 13.22
N PRO A 188 -8.10 15.22 13.81
CA PRO A 188 -8.25 15.33 15.26
C PRO A 188 -7.61 14.12 15.95
N THR A 189 -6.89 14.37 17.05
CA THR A 189 -6.31 13.31 17.87
C THR A 189 -7.40 12.41 18.45
N PHE A 190 -7.11 11.13 18.60
CA PHE A 190 -8.02 10.19 19.25
C PHE A 190 -8.34 10.67 20.67
N ASP A 191 -9.63 10.93 20.94
CA ASP A 191 -10.13 11.43 22.22
C ASP A 191 -11.25 10.52 22.75
N LEU A 192 -10.86 9.63 23.66
CA LEU A 192 -11.80 8.72 24.32
C LEU A 192 -12.75 9.48 25.27
N GLN A 193 -12.26 10.55 25.91
CA GLN A 193 -13.05 11.34 26.85
C GLN A 193 -14.13 12.13 26.11
N GLY A 194 -13.77 12.81 25.02
CA GLY A 194 -14.73 13.51 24.16
C GLY A 194 -15.79 12.56 23.60
N SER A 195 -15.37 11.39 23.11
CA SER A 195 -16.30 10.37 22.60
C SER A 195 -17.26 9.85 23.68
N TYR A 196 -16.78 9.70 24.92
CA TYR A 196 -17.60 9.33 26.07
C TYR A 196 -18.60 10.45 26.43
N ASN A 197 -18.18 11.71 26.40
CA ASN A 197 -19.04 12.85 26.72
C ASN A 197 -20.17 13.04 25.71
N ASP A 198 -19.91 12.73 24.45
CA ASP A 198 -20.92 12.76 23.38
C ASP A 198 -21.91 11.58 23.46
N SER A 199 -21.59 10.56 24.27
CA SER A 199 -22.41 9.35 24.46
C SER A 199 -23.48 9.51 25.54
N SER A 200 -24.53 8.71 25.43
CA SER A 200 -25.55 8.54 26.46
C SER A 200 -25.64 7.08 26.92
N CYS A 201 -26.48 6.80 27.92
CA CYS A 201 -26.72 5.42 28.34
C CYS A 201 -27.37 4.55 27.25
N CYS A 202 -28.01 5.15 26.24
CA CYS A 202 -28.66 4.43 25.15
C CYS A 202 -27.83 4.42 23.85
N VAL A 203 -26.73 5.16 23.80
CA VAL A 203 -25.88 5.26 22.62
C VAL A 203 -24.63 4.40 22.82
N PRO A 204 -24.49 3.28 22.08
CA PRO A 204 -23.33 2.42 22.21
C PRO A 204 -22.07 3.09 21.64
N LEU A 205 -20.93 2.77 22.24
CA LEU A 205 -19.60 3.22 21.81
C LEU A 205 -18.90 2.07 21.07
N ILE A 206 -18.44 2.33 19.85
CA ILE A 206 -17.97 1.30 18.93
C ILE A 206 -16.54 1.60 18.52
N PHE A 207 -15.61 0.76 18.95
CA PHE A 207 -14.26 0.71 18.42
C PHE A 207 -14.26 -0.06 17.09
N VAL A 208 -14.03 0.67 16.01
CA VAL A 208 -13.74 0.10 14.70
C VAL A 208 -12.24 -0.16 14.66
N LEU A 209 -11.87 -1.44 14.80
CA LEU A 209 -10.48 -1.84 14.94
C LEU A 209 -9.77 -1.82 13.59
N SER A 210 -8.57 -1.24 13.56
CA SER A 210 -7.59 -1.55 12.52
C SER A 210 -6.86 -2.84 12.89
N PRO A 211 -6.44 -3.64 11.90
CA PRO A 211 -5.68 -4.86 12.17
C PRO A 211 -4.44 -4.60 13.05
N GLY A 212 -4.30 -5.39 14.12
CA GLY A 212 -3.20 -5.28 15.08
C GLY A 212 -3.36 -4.20 16.17
N ALA A 213 -4.42 -3.39 16.16
CA ALA A 213 -4.72 -2.43 17.22
C ALA A 213 -5.70 -3.01 18.25
N ASP A 214 -5.34 -2.91 19.52
CA ASP A 214 -6.19 -3.31 20.65
C ASP A 214 -6.44 -2.13 21.60
N PRO A 215 -7.68 -1.61 21.71
CA PRO A 215 -8.02 -0.50 22.60
C PRO A 215 -8.20 -0.93 24.05
N MET A 216 -8.19 -2.24 24.36
CA MET A 216 -8.62 -2.74 25.67
C MET A 216 -7.79 -2.21 26.83
N ALA A 217 -6.46 -2.16 26.68
CA ALA A 217 -5.60 -1.63 27.74
C ALA A 217 -5.92 -0.17 28.05
N GLY A 218 -6.18 0.65 27.02
CA GLY A 218 -6.57 2.05 27.19
C GLY A 218 -7.97 2.21 27.77
N LEU A 219 -8.93 1.39 27.32
CA LEU A 219 -10.31 1.40 27.81
C LEU A 219 -10.41 1.01 29.28
N LEU A 220 -9.68 -0.01 29.71
CA LEU A 220 -9.69 -0.46 31.12
C LEU A 220 -9.08 0.59 32.04
N LYS A 221 -7.97 1.22 31.64
CA LYS A 221 -7.37 2.34 32.37
C LYS A 221 -8.34 3.51 32.47
N PHE A 222 -8.99 3.87 31.37
CA PHE A 222 -10.02 4.92 31.36
C PHE A 222 -11.21 4.59 32.27
N ALA A 223 -11.62 3.32 32.32
CA ALA A 223 -12.64 2.88 33.26
C ALA A 223 -12.17 3.02 34.71
N ASP A 224 -10.92 2.66 35.02
CA ASP A 224 -10.34 2.86 36.36
C ASP A 224 -10.32 4.34 36.76
N ASP A 225 -9.91 5.24 35.84
CA ASP A 225 -9.85 6.69 36.07
C ASP A 225 -11.23 7.31 36.36
N LEU A 226 -12.29 6.80 35.72
CA LEU A 226 -13.68 7.21 35.99
C LEU A 226 -14.34 6.44 37.14
N GLY A 227 -13.58 5.61 37.86
CA GLY A 227 -14.08 4.78 38.94
C GLY A 227 -15.01 3.64 38.47
N MET A 228 -15.07 3.33 37.18
CA MET A 228 -15.78 2.16 36.61
C MET A 228 -14.88 0.92 36.50
N GLY A 229 -13.68 0.98 37.05
CA GLY A 229 -12.71 -0.10 37.12
C GLY A 229 -13.15 -1.39 37.80
N GLY A 230 -12.34 -2.44 37.60
CA GLY A 230 -12.50 -3.75 38.24
C GLY A 230 -13.85 -4.41 37.94
N ALA A 231 -14.59 -4.82 38.99
CA ALA A 231 -15.85 -5.55 38.84
C ALA A 231 -17.00 -4.74 38.21
N ARG A 232 -16.85 -3.42 38.08
CA ARG A 232 -17.85 -2.52 37.47
C ARG A 232 -17.73 -2.41 35.96
N THR A 233 -16.68 -2.97 35.36
CA THR A 233 -16.56 -3.13 33.91
C THR A 233 -16.43 -4.61 33.60
N GLN A 234 -17.44 -5.17 32.95
CA GLN A 234 -17.44 -6.57 32.57
C GLN A 234 -17.08 -6.71 31.09
N THR A 235 -16.13 -7.60 30.77
CA THR A 235 -15.66 -7.83 29.40
C THR A 235 -16.02 -9.24 28.96
N ILE A 236 -16.53 -9.40 27.74
CA ILE A 236 -16.80 -10.71 27.12
C ILE A 236 -16.37 -10.71 25.66
N SER A 237 -15.60 -11.72 25.26
CA SER A 237 -15.26 -11.95 23.86
C SER A 237 -16.35 -12.77 23.18
N LEU A 238 -16.98 -12.20 22.16
CA LEU A 238 -18.07 -12.84 21.45
C LEU A 238 -17.53 -13.91 20.51
N GLY A 239 -17.85 -15.16 20.82
CA GLY A 239 -17.61 -16.34 20.00
C GLY A 239 -18.84 -17.26 19.99
N GLN A 240 -18.68 -18.49 19.51
CA GLN A 240 -19.77 -19.45 19.45
C GLN A 240 -20.35 -19.71 20.85
N GLY A 241 -21.66 -19.51 21.02
CA GLY A 241 -22.38 -19.77 22.28
C GLY A 241 -22.34 -18.66 23.34
N GLN A 242 -21.58 -17.57 23.14
CA GLN A 242 -21.42 -16.51 24.15
C GLN A 242 -22.54 -15.45 24.15
N GLY A 243 -23.39 -15.41 23.12
CA GLY A 243 -24.42 -14.37 22.97
C GLY A 243 -25.47 -14.35 24.09
N SER A 244 -25.86 -15.51 24.63
CA SER A 244 -26.83 -15.58 25.74
C SER A 244 -26.25 -15.05 27.06
N ILE A 245 -24.96 -15.23 27.28
CA ILE A 245 -24.23 -14.70 28.43
C ILE A 245 -24.12 -13.18 28.29
N ALA A 246 -23.72 -12.69 27.10
CA ALA A 246 -23.66 -11.27 26.81
C ALA A 246 -25.01 -10.56 27.04
N ALA A 247 -26.12 -11.16 26.58
CA ALA A 247 -27.47 -10.60 26.81
C ALA A 247 -27.81 -10.48 28.32
N LYS A 248 -27.47 -11.49 29.12
CA LYS A 248 -27.66 -11.45 30.57
C LYS A 248 -26.80 -10.37 31.23
N MET A 249 -25.53 -10.26 30.83
CA MET A 249 -24.62 -9.24 31.34
C MET A 249 -25.13 -7.83 31.04
N ILE A 250 -25.65 -7.60 29.83
CA ILE A 250 -26.26 -6.31 29.46
C ILE A 250 -27.46 -6.02 30.35
N ASN A 251 -28.39 -6.96 30.52
CA ASN A 251 -29.59 -6.75 31.34
C ASN A 251 -29.26 -6.41 32.80
N THR A 252 -28.25 -7.08 33.39
CA THR A 252 -27.78 -6.75 34.74
C THR A 252 -27.08 -5.39 34.79
N ALA A 253 -26.27 -5.05 33.79
CA ALA A 253 -25.58 -3.76 33.75
C ALA A 253 -26.52 -2.57 33.54
N ILE A 254 -27.64 -2.76 32.82
CA ILE A 254 -28.68 -1.74 32.64
C ILE A 254 -29.26 -1.31 33.99
N THR A 255 -29.53 -2.26 34.91
CA THR A 255 -30.05 -1.96 36.24
C THR A 255 -28.97 -1.37 37.15
N ASP A 256 -27.78 -1.95 37.12
CA ASP A 256 -26.70 -1.62 38.06
C ASP A 256 -25.94 -0.34 37.68
N GLY A 257 -26.05 0.11 36.42
CA GLY A 257 -25.33 1.27 35.90
C GLY A 257 -23.85 1.01 35.67
N THR A 258 -23.48 -0.25 35.38
CA THR A 258 -22.09 -0.69 35.13
C THR A 258 -21.78 -0.72 33.63
N TRP A 259 -20.53 -1.00 33.27
CA TRP A 259 -20.09 -1.04 31.87
C TRP A 259 -19.98 -2.47 31.36
N VAL A 260 -20.36 -2.66 30.10
CA VAL A 260 -20.20 -3.93 29.39
C VAL A 260 -19.37 -3.71 28.14
N VAL A 261 -18.32 -4.50 27.98
CA VAL A 261 -17.46 -4.50 26.79
C VAL A 261 -17.64 -5.80 26.04
N LEU A 262 -18.23 -5.73 24.84
CA LEU A 262 -18.35 -6.85 23.92
C LEU A 262 -17.19 -6.81 22.94
N GLN A 263 -16.33 -7.82 22.97
CA GLN A 263 -15.19 -7.91 22.07
C GLN A 263 -15.49 -8.77 20.85
N ASN A 264 -14.82 -8.45 19.74
CA ASN A 264 -14.84 -9.24 18.51
C ASN A 264 -16.25 -9.48 17.94
N CYS A 265 -17.10 -8.45 17.94
CA CYS A 265 -18.50 -8.57 17.51
C CYS A 265 -18.66 -9.14 16.08
N HIS A 266 -17.73 -8.81 15.18
CA HIS A 266 -17.65 -9.38 13.81
C HIS A 266 -17.60 -10.92 13.74
N LEU A 267 -17.15 -11.61 14.80
CA LEU A 267 -17.11 -13.07 14.85
C LEU A 267 -18.48 -13.69 15.19
N ALA A 268 -19.37 -12.95 15.85
CA ALA A 268 -20.66 -13.45 16.34
C ALA A 268 -21.83 -13.09 15.40
N THR A 269 -21.68 -13.38 14.11
CA THR A 269 -22.61 -12.96 13.06
C THR A 269 -24.06 -13.43 13.29
N SER A 270 -24.24 -14.62 13.87
CA SER A 270 -25.58 -15.18 14.14
C SER A 270 -26.31 -14.48 15.29
N TRP A 271 -25.59 -13.76 16.16
CA TRP A 271 -26.17 -13.08 17.32
C TRP A 271 -26.36 -11.57 17.09
N MET A 272 -25.76 -11.01 16.04
CA MET A 272 -25.90 -9.60 15.68
C MET A 272 -27.36 -9.11 15.57
N PRO A 273 -28.32 -9.87 14.98
CA PRO A 273 -29.73 -9.45 14.98
C PRO A 273 -30.36 -9.40 16.37
N THR A 274 -29.88 -10.22 17.31
CA THR A 274 -30.34 -10.16 18.71
C THR A 274 -29.76 -8.96 19.44
N LEU A 275 -28.47 -8.65 19.21
CA LEU A 275 -27.84 -7.46 19.75
C LEU A 275 -28.54 -6.18 19.24
N GLU A 276 -28.89 -6.13 17.96
CA GLU A 276 -29.68 -5.05 17.35
C GLU A 276 -31.01 -4.85 18.10
N LYS A 277 -31.79 -5.91 18.32
CA LYS A 277 -33.02 -5.84 19.10
C LYS A 277 -32.80 -5.38 20.54
N ILE A 278 -31.72 -5.81 21.20
CA ILE A 278 -31.40 -5.35 22.56
C ILE A 278 -31.15 -3.84 22.57
N CYS A 279 -30.36 -3.33 21.61
CA CYS A 279 -30.07 -1.90 21.51
C CYS A 279 -31.31 -1.06 21.17
N GLU A 280 -32.27 -1.58 20.41
CA GLU A 280 -33.47 -0.85 20.01
C GLU A 280 -34.64 -0.95 20.99
N GLU A 281 -34.89 -2.15 21.55
CA GLU A 281 -36.09 -2.43 22.34
C GLU A 281 -35.84 -2.45 23.86
N VAL A 282 -34.60 -2.78 24.29
CA VAL A 282 -34.29 -2.99 25.72
C VAL A 282 -33.54 -1.80 26.31
N ILE A 283 -32.53 -1.28 25.60
CA ILE A 283 -31.75 -0.13 26.04
C ILE A 283 -32.52 1.15 25.70
N VAL A 284 -33.54 1.45 26.50
CA VAL A 284 -34.39 2.64 26.35
C VAL A 284 -34.21 3.62 27.51
N PRO A 285 -34.37 4.94 27.29
CA PRO A 285 -34.12 5.97 28.31
C PRO A 285 -34.90 5.77 29.61
N GLU A 286 -36.11 5.20 29.54
CA GLU A 286 -37.02 5.02 30.68
C GLU A 286 -36.59 3.88 31.62
N SER A 287 -35.81 2.92 31.14
CA SER A 287 -35.45 1.70 31.89
C SER A 287 -33.94 1.55 32.12
N THR A 288 -33.13 2.45 31.57
CA THR A 288 -31.67 2.34 31.60
C THR A 288 -31.04 3.33 32.57
N ASN A 289 -30.18 2.83 33.47
CA ASN A 289 -29.41 3.67 34.38
C ASN A 289 -28.50 4.65 33.60
N ILE A 290 -28.49 5.93 33.99
CA ILE A 290 -27.72 6.99 33.31
C ILE A 290 -26.21 6.73 33.23
N ARG A 291 -25.66 5.93 34.16
CA ARG A 291 -24.23 5.59 34.21
C ARG A 291 -23.84 4.39 33.34
N PHE A 292 -24.82 3.59 32.91
CA PHE A 292 -24.59 2.43 32.04
C PHE A 292 -23.92 2.86 30.73
N ARG A 293 -22.97 2.05 30.24
CA ARG A 293 -22.40 2.19 28.91
C ARG A 293 -22.15 0.83 28.28
N LEU A 294 -22.46 0.74 26.99
CA LEU A 294 -22.17 -0.41 26.15
C LEU A 294 -21.01 -0.09 25.21
N TRP A 295 -19.93 -0.84 25.33
CA TRP A 295 -18.74 -0.73 24.48
C TRP A 295 -18.66 -1.95 23.56
N LEU A 296 -18.46 -1.71 22.27
CA LEU A 296 -18.37 -2.74 21.24
C LEU A 296 -17.01 -2.63 20.56
N THR A 297 -16.33 -3.75 20.33
CA THR A 297 -15.13 -3.78 19.48
C THR A 297 -15.34 -4.71 18.29
N SER A 298 -15.00 -4.23 17.10
CA SER A 298 -15.21 -5.00 15.87
C SER A 298 -14.25 -4.57 14.76
N TYR A 299 -13.75 -5.54 14.00
CA TYR A 299 -13.29 -5.26 12.64
C TYR A 299 -14.46 -4.83 11.75
N PRO A 300 -14.19 -4.08 10.67
CA PRO A 300 -15.17 -3.80 9.63
C PRO A 300 -15.83 -5.08 9.12
N SER A 301 -17.15 -5.14 9.14
CA SER A 301 -17.92 -6.29 8.69
C SER A 301 -19.24 -5.84 8.06
N GLU A 302 -19.60 -6.41 6.93
CA GLU A 302 -20.88 -6.16 6.24
C GLU A 302 -22.07 -6.71 7.02
N LYS A 303 -21.83 -7.66 7.93
CA LYS A 303 -22.87 -8.31 8.76
C LYS A 303 -23.13 -7.57 10.06
N PHE A 304 -22.39 -6.49 10.34
CA PHE A 304 -22.61 -5.70 11.55
C PHE A 304 -23.90 -4.87 11.37
N PRO A 305 -24.82 -4.84 12.36
CA PRO A 305 -26.11 -4.19 12.21
C PRO A 305 -26.01 -2.70 11.87
N VAL A 306 -26.72 -2.27 10.83
CA VAL A 306 -26.68 -0.89 10.34
C VAL A 306 -27.32 0.07 11.35
N SER A 307 -28.39 -0.34 12.03
CA SER A 307 -29.05 0.42 13.10
C SER A 307 -28.08 0.82 14.22
N ILE A 308 -27.29 -0.14 14.73
CA ILE A 308 -26.28 0.09 15.76
C ILE A 308 -25.21 1.05 15.26
N LEU A 309 -24.77 0.92 14.00
CA LEU A 309 -23.79 1.84 13.42
C LEU A 309 -24.37 3.25 13.23
N GLN A 310 -25.63 3.38 12.86
CA GLN A 310 -26.29 4.66 12.64
C GLN A 310 -26.53 5.43 13.94
N ASN A 311 -26.82 4.72 15.03
CA ASN A 311 -27.12 5.31 16.34
C ASN A 311 -25.89 5.39 17.27
N GLY A 312 -24.91 4.51 17.11
CA GLY A 312 -23.71 4.44 17.95
C GLY A 312 -22.63 5.46 17.58
N ILE A 313 -21.77 5.77 18.56
CA ILE A 313 -20.57 6.58 18.35
C ILE A 313 -19.44 5.66 17.91
N LYS A 314 -18.91 5.90 16.72
CA LYS A 314 -17.84 5.09 16.12
C LYS A 314 -16.51 5.80 16.30
N MET A 315 -15.48 5.06 16.68
CA MET A 315 -14.12 5.56 16.81
C MET A 315 -13.09 4.57 16.27
N THR A 316 -12.06 5.09 15.62
CA THR A 316 -10.91 4.31 15.15
C THR A 316 -9.71 4.57 16.05
N ASN A 317 -8.96 3.53 16.41
CA ASN A 317 -7.72 3.62 17.16
C ASN A 317 -6.57 3.05 16.33
N GLU A 318 -5.99 3.90 15.49
CA GLU A 318 -4.88 3.54 14.61
C GLU A 318 -3.52 4.01 15.18
N PRO A 319 -2.42 3.31 14.86
CA PRO A 319 -1.09 3.84 15.11
C PRO A 319 -0.91 5.16 14.35
N PRO A 320 -0.31 6.20 14.99
CA PRO A 320 -0.08 7.46 14.30
C PRO A 320 0.89 7.23 13.14
N LYS A 321 0.65 7.91 12.01
CA LYS A 321 1.55 7.87 10.85
C LYS A 321 2.84 8.65 11.16
N GLY A 322 3.99 8.04 10.83
CA GLY A 322 5.28 8.71 10.84
C GLY A 322 6.18 8.28 12.00
N LEU A 323 7.48 8.19 11.71
CA LEU A 323 8.50 7.67 12.60
C LEU A 323 8.52 8.37 13.98
N ARG A 324 8.51 9.70 14.00
CA ARG A 324 8.52 10.49 15.24
C ARG A 324 7.29 10.18 16.11
N ALA A 325 6.10 10.18 15.52
CA ALA A 325 4.86 9.98 16.27
C ALA A 325 4.77 8.54 16.83
N ASN A 326 5.25 7.56 16.07
CA ASN A 326 5.34 6.18 16.48
C ASN A 326 6.29 5.98 17.68
N LEU A 327 7.49 6.58 17.62
CA LEU A 327 8.46 6.52 18.72
C LEU A 327 7.98 7.22 19.98
N LEU A 328 7.40 8.42 19.84
CA LEU A 328 6.81 9.14 20.95
C LEU A 328 5.69 8.33 21.61
N ARG A 329 4.82 7.71 20.81
CA ARG A 329 3.76 6.83 21.32
C ARG A 329 4.35 5.65 22.10
N SER A 330 5.39 5.00 21.60
CA SER A 330 6.05 3.88 22.29
C SER A 330 6.57 4.30 23.66
N TYR A 331 7.21 5.47 23.77
CA TYR A 331 7.76 5.97 25.03
C TYR A 331 6.70 6.50 26.00
N LEU A 332 5.65 7.16 25.51
CA LEU A 332 4.58 7.71 26.35
C LEU A 332 3.63 6.63 26.89
N ASN A 333 3.58 5.47 26.23
CA ASN A 333 2.73 4.36 26.65
C ASN A 333 3.41 3.46 27.69
N ASP A 334 2.57 2.84 28.52
CA ASP A 334 2.99 1.77 29.43
C ASP A 334 3.56 0.59 28.62
N PRO A 335 4.66 -0.08 29.07
CA PRO A 335 5.32 0.10 30.36
C PRO A 335 6.48 1.12 30.34
N ILE A 336 6.85 1.72 29.21
CA ILE A 336 8.06 2.56 29.13
C ILE A 336 7.91 3.86 29.94
N SER A 337 6.70 4.43 29.95
CA SER A 337 6.42 5.65 30.72
C SER A 337 6.36 5.44 32.22
N ASP A 338 6.29 4.20 32.71
CA ASP A 338 6.41 3.88 34.13
C ASP A 338 7.87 4.04 34.59
N PRO A 339 8.17 5.00 35.49
CA PRO A 339 9.53 5.23 35.99
C PRO A 339 10.16 3.99 36.63
N VAL A 340 9.34 3.13 37.26
CA VAL A 340 9.82 1.90 37.90
C VAL A 340 10.33 0.93 36.84
N PHE A 341 9.54 0.71 35.80
CA PHE A 341 9.95 -0.15 34.68
C PHE A 341 11.20 0.38 34.00
N PHE A 342 11.25 1.68 33.67
CA PHE A 342 12.38 2.29 32.98
C PHE A 342 13.71 2.13 33.73
N GLN A 343 13.68 2.12 35.07
CA GLN A 343 14.86 2.03 35.94
C GLN A 343 15.14 0.63 36.50
N SER A 344 14.34 -0.38 36.17
CA SER A 344 14.38 -1.69 36.84
C SER A 344 15.50 -2.66 36.41
N CYS A 345 16.37 -2.29 35.46
CA CYS A 345 17.45 -3.17 34.97
C CYS A 345 18.77 -2.95 35.71
N THR A 346 19.49 -4.04 36.00
CA THR A 346 20.82 -4.05 36.64
C THR A 346 21.93 -3.39 35.79
N LYS A 347 21.74 -3.30 34.48
CA LYS A 347 22.67 -2.68 33.51
C LYS A 347 21.98 -1.52 32.79
N PRO A 348 21.81 -0.36 33.46
CA PRO A 348 20.93 0.71 32.98
C PRO A 348 21.38 1.32 31.65
N VAL A 349 22.69 1.46 31.42
CA VAL A 349 23.23 2.02 30.17
C VAL A 349 22.84 1.14 28.98
N MET A 350 23.18 -0.15 29.03
CA MET A 350 22.86 -1.07 27.95
C MET A 350 21.36 -1.28 27.77
N TRP A 351 20.62 -1.35 28.88
CA TRP A 351 19.16 -1.44 28.87
C TRP A 351 18.52 -0.31 28.09
N GLN A 352 18.86 0.94 28.40
CA GLN A 352 18.25 2.10 27.74
C GLN A 352 18.63 2.19 26.26
N LYS A 353 19.88 1.87 25.90
CA LYS A 353 20.32 1.84 24.49
C LYS A 353 19.61 0.76 23.68
N LEU A 354 19.51 -0.47 24.22
CA LEU A 354 18.78 -1.56 23.55
C LEU A 354 17.27 -1.31 23.51
N LEU A 355 16.69 -0.73 24.57
CA LEU A 355 15.29 -0.35 24.60
C LEU A 355 14.98 0.68 23.51
N PHE A 356 15.81 1.73 23.40
CA PHE A 356 15.68 2.72 22.33
C PHE A 356 15.86 2.09 20.95
N GLY A 357 16.88 1.24 20.76
CA GLY A 357 17.11 0.51 19.52
C GLY A 357 15.93 -0.39 19.12
N LEU A 358 15.33 -1.10 20.08
CA LEU A 358 14.16 -1.95 19.85
C LEU A 358 12.91 -1.11 19.50
N CYS A 359 12.66 0.01 20.18
CA CYS A 359 11.56 0.92 19.82
C CYS A 359 11.76 1.51 18.41
N PHE A 360 13.01 1.85 18.06
CA PHE A 360 13.35 2.34 16.72
C PHE A 360 13.14 1.27 15.65
N PHE A 361 13.62 0.05 15.90
CA PHE A 361 13.35 -1.10 15.06
C PHE A 361 11.85 -1.33 14.88
N HIS A 362 11.06 -1.30 15.96
CA HIS A 362 9.61 -1.47 15.91
C HIS A 362 8.93 -0.42 15.02
N ALA A 363 9.32 0.85 15.18
CA ALA A 363 8.81 1.92 14.35
C ALA A 363 9.22 1.76 12.87
N ILE A 364 10.46 1.35 12.58
CA ILE A 364 10.91 1.06 11.20
C ILE A 364 10.07 -0.05 10.58
N VAL A 365 9.91 -1.20 11.25
CA VAL A 365 9.21 -2.34 10.63
C VAL A 365 7.73 -2.02 10.37
N GLN A 366 7.11 -1.19 11.21
CA GLN A 366 5.75 -0.69 11.00
C GLN A 366 5.66 0.31 9.85
N GLU A 367 6.51 1.34 9.84
CA GLU A 367 6.50 2.39 8.81
C GLU A 367 6.93 1.87 7.44
N ARG A 368 7.82 0.88 7.38
CA ARG A 368 8.22 0.23 6.11
C ARG A 368 7.04 -0.35 5.35
N ARG A 369 5.93 -0.70 6.01
CA ARG A 369 4.69 -1.17 5.36
C ARG A 369 4.10 -0.15 4.38
N ASN A 370 4.35 1.14 4.61
CA ASN A 370 3.85 2.22 3.77
C ASN A 370 4.53 2.23 2.38
N PHE A 371 5.71 1.64 2.23
CA PHE A 371 6.45 1.57 0.96
C PHE A 371 6.05 0.37 0.08
N GLY A 372 5.01 -0.38 0.46
CA GLY A 372 4.54 -1.54 -0.29
C GLY A 372 5.63 -2.60 -0.46
N PRO A 373 5.77 -3.22 -1.65
CA PRO A 373 6.74 -4.30 -1.92
C PRO A 373 8.23 -3.93 -1.76
N LEU A 374 8.58 -2.64 -1.81
CA LEU A 374 9.93 -2.16 -1.47
C LEU A 374 10.21 -2.28 0.03
N GLY A 375 9.17 -2.07 0.83
CA GLY A 375 9.20 -2.19 2.28
C GLY A 375 9.14 -3.64 2.73
N TRP A 376 8.05 -4.33 2.34
CA TRP A 376 7.76 -5.74 2.63
C TRP A 376 7.00 -6.37 1.47
N ASN A 377 7.36 -7.59 1.05
CA ASN A 377 6.60 -8.31 0.03
C ASN A 377 5.16 -8.57 0.52
N ILE A 378 5.00 -8.94 1.79
CA ILE A 378 3.70 -9.13 2.45
C ILE A 378 3.52 -8.08 3.56
N PRO A 379 2.36 -7.39 3.64
CA PRO A 379 2.14 -6.36 4.65
C PRO A 379 1.83 -6.97 6.02
N TYR A 380 2.87 -7.39 6.75
CA TYR A 380 2.72 -7.97 8.10
C TYR A 380 2.22 -6.97 9.12
N GLU A 381 1.51 -7.46 10.14
CA GLU A 381 0.98 -6.65 11.23
C GLU A 381 1.83 -6.82 12.48
N PHE A 382 2.92 -6.06 12.56
CA PHE A 382 3.72 -5.93 13.78
C PHE A 382 2.99 -5.05 14.78
N ASN A 383 2.84 -5.50 16.01
CA ASN A 383 2.00 -4.86 17.02
C ASN A 383 2.74 -4.65 18.35
N GLU A 384 2.04 -3.99 19.28
CA GLU A 384 2.56 -3.66 20.61
C GLU A 384 2.91 -4.91 21.46
N SER A 385 2.27 -6.05 21.20
CA SER A 385 2.59 -7.28 21.93
C SER A 385 3.98 -7.81 21.57
N ASP A 386 4.38 -7.69 20.29
CA ASP A 386 5.71 -8.08 19.82
C ASP A 386 6.79 -7.20 20.47
N LEU A 387 6.54 -5.90 20.58
CA LEU A 387 7.41 -4.94 21.26
C LEU A 387 7.50 -5.26 22.76
N ARG A 388 6.36 -5.43 23.45
CA ARG A 388 6.30 -5.69 24.90
C ARG A 388 7.00 -6.97 25.34
N ILE A 389 6.83 -8.07 24.60
CA ILE A 389 7.52 -9.31 24.94
C ILE A 389 9.03 -9.18 24.71
N SER A 390 9.45 -8.52 23.63
CA SER A 390 10.86 -8.30 23.31
C SER A 390 11.54 -7.41 24.36
N MET A 391 10.87 -6.35 24.83
CA MET A 391 11.37 -5.50 25.93
C MET A 391 11.60 -6.30 27.22
N ARG A 392 10.65 -7.15 27.61
CA ARG A 392 10.78 -8.00 28.81
C ARG A 392 11.90 -9.02 28.67
N GLN A 393 12.06 -9.60 27.48
CA GLN A 393 13.16 -10.53 27.21
C GLN A 393 14.51 -9.82 27.32
N ILE A 394 14.70 -8.65 26.70
CA ILE A 394 15.95 -7.87 26.86
C ILE A 394 16.25 -7.65 28.35
N GLN A 395 15.26 -7.19 29.12
CA GLN A 395 15.43 -6.93 30.54
C GLN A 395 15.85 -8.19 31.33
N MET A 396 15.20 -9.33 31.07
CA MET A 396 15.52 -10.62 31.68
C MET A 396 16.96 -11.04 31.36
N PHE A 397 17.35 -11.03 30.07
CA PHE A 397 18.69 -11.43 29.65
C PHE A 397 19.79 -10.50 30.19
N LEU A 398 19.54 -9.20 30.26
CA LEU A 398 20.51 -8.27 30.82
C LEU A 398 20.72 -8.46 32.33
N ASN A 399 19.67 -8.87 33.05
CA ASN A 399 19.73 -9.14 34.49
C ASN A 399 20.37 -10.50 34.82
N ASP A 400 20.10 -11.54 34.03
CA ASP A 400 20.50 -12.90 34.34
C ASP A 400 21.92 -13.25 33.86
N TYR A 401 22.37 -12.64 32.76
CA TYR A 401 23.68 -12.94 32.14
C TYR A 401 24.71 -11.86 32.44
N LYS A 402 26.01 -12.20 32.44
CA LYS A 402 27.09 -11.21 32.61
C LYS A 402 27.34 -10.39 31.35
N GLU A 403 27.47 -11.06 30.22
CA GLU A 403 27.60 -10.44 28.90
C GLU A 403 26.25 -10.37 28.20
N VAL A 404 26.12 -9.46 27.23
CA VAL A 404 24.90 -9.32 26.44
C VAL A 404 24.85 -10.44 25.39
N PRO A 405 23.88 -11.36 25.44
CA PRO A 405 23.82 -12.48 24.51
C PRO A 405 23.11 -12.07 23.22
N PHE A 406 23.81 -11.30 22.37
CA PHE A 406 23.24 -10.76 21.12
C PHE A 406 22.66 -11.82 20.20
N ASP A 407 23.30 -12.99 20.07
CA ASP A 407 22.79 -14.07 19.21
C ASP A 407 21.43 -14.60 19.71
N ALA A 408 21.28 -14.78 21.02
CA ALA A 408 20.03 -15.20 21.63
C ALA A 408 18.94 -14.13 21.50
N LEU A 409 19.28 -12.87 21.73
CA LEU A 409 18.35 -11.74 21.57
C LEU A 409 17.89 -11.61 20.11
N THR A 410 18.82 -11.75 19.16
CA THR A 410 18.56 -11.70 17.71
C THR A 410 17.65 -12.84 17.28
N TYR A 411 17.90 -14.05 17.76
CA TYR A 411 17.03 -15.19 17.50
C TYR A 411 15.64 -15.00 18.10
N LEU A 412 15.53 -14.61 19.38
CA LEU A 412 14.21 -14.44 20.01
C LEU A 412 13.40 -13.30 19.40
N THR A 413 14.02 -12.15 19.16
CA THR A 413 13.32 -10.99 18.58
C THR A 413 13.05 -11.21 17.10
N GLY A 414 14.07 -11.62 16.34
CA GLY A 414 14.04 -11.76 14.89
C GLY A 414 13.32 -13.00 14.39
N GLU A 415 13.50 -14.16 15.04
CA GLU A 415 12.92 -15.44 14.58
C GLU A 415 11.64 -15.82 15.30
N CYS A 416 11.52 -15.54 16.60
CA CYS A 416 10.35 -15.95 17.38
C CYS A 416 9.28 -14.86 17.45
N ASN A 417 9.63 -13.67 17.97
CA ASN A 417 8.64 -12.63 18.27
C ASN A 417 8.13 -11.94 16.99
N TYR A 418 9.02 -11.29 16.24
CA TYR A 418 8.66 -10.63 14.97
C TYR A 418 8.64 -11.66 13.82
N GLY A 419 9.63 -12.56 13.78
CA GLY A 419 9.75 -13.59 12.75
C GLY A 419 8.58 -14.58 12.73
N GLY A 420 7.92 -14.82 13.87
CA GLY A 420 6.71 -15.64 13.93
C GLY A 420 5.54 -15.12 13.09
N ARG A 421 5.57 -13.84 12.70
CA ARG A 421 4.57 -13.24 11.78
C ARG A 421 5.00 -13.29 10.32
N VAL A 422 6.30 -13.46 10.05
CA VAL A 422 6.88 -13.33 8.72
C VAL A 422 6.88 -14.69 8.04
N THR A 423 6.19 -14.79 6.91
CA THR A 423 5.98 -16.05 6.20
C THR A 423 6.85 -16.17 4.94
N ASP A 424 7.20 -15.05 4.32
CA ASP A 424 8.08 -15.01 3.15
C ASP A 424 9.55 -15.02 3.56
N ASP A 425 10.37 -15.82 2.87
CA ASP A 425 11.77 -16.01 3.23
C ASP A 425 12.65 -14.79 2.90
N LYS A 426 12.27 -13.99 1.89
CA LYS A 426 12.97 -12.74 1.53
C LYS A 426 12.62 -11.64 2.52
N ASP A 427 11.37 -11.58 2.98
CA ASP A 427 10.98 -10.70 4.09
C ASP A 427 11.68 -11.11 5.40
N ARG A 428 11.82 -12.41 5.69
CA ARG A 428 12.55 -12.88 6.88
C ARG A 428 14.02 -12.47 6.84
N ARG A 429 14.66 -12.60 5.68
CA ARG A 429 16.03 -12.10 5.41
C ARG A 429 16.13 -10.59 5.66
N LEU A 430 15.13 -9.81 5.23
CA LEU A 430 15.06 -8.37 5.49
C LEU A 430 14.90 -8.04 6.98
N LEU A 431 13.97 -8.71 7.68
CA LEU A 431 13.73 -8.49 9.10
C LEU A 431 15.01 -8.66 9.93
N LEU A 432 15.75 -9.75 9.68
CA LEU A 432 17.02 -10.02 10.36
C LEU A 432 18.10 -9.00 9.98
N SER A 433 18.16 -8.59 8.71
CA SER A 433 19.08 -7.56 8.23
C SER A 433 18.83 -6.21 8.93
N LEU A 434 17.56 -5.81 9.08
CA LEU A 434 17.18 -4.59 9.81
C LEU A 434 17.50 -4.72 11.31
N LEU A 435 17.17 -5.85 11.94
CA LEU A 435 17.43 -6.08 13.36
C LEU A 435 18.93 -6.04 13.68
N SER A 436 19.78 -6.52 12.76
CA SER A 436 21.25 -6.51 12.93
C SER A 436 21.85 -5.11 13.05
N THR A 437 21.14 -4.06 12.63
CA THR A 437 21.55 -2.66 12.83
C THR A 437 21.38 -2.23 14.30
N PHE A 438 20.47 -2.85 15.03
CA PHE A 438 20.15 -2.49 16.42
C PHE A 438 20.76 -3.47 17.43
N TYR A 439 20.79 -4.75 17.10
CA TYR A 439 21.40 -5.78 17.96
C TYR A 439 22.82 -6.05 17.49
N CYS A 440 23.69 -5.09 17.77
CA CYS A 440 25.11 -5.11 17.43
C CYS A 440 25.93 -4.60 18.62
N LYS A 441 27.24 -4.84 18.64
CA LYS A 441 28.09 -4.39 19.76
C LYS A 441 28.31 -2.88 19.71
N GLU A 442 28.29 -2.32 18.51
CA GLU A 442 28.47 -0.91 18.19
C GLU A 442 27.37 -0.02 18.80
N ILE A 443 26.20 -0.59 19.15
CA ILE A 443 25.14 0.17 19.84
C ILE A 443 25.56 0.66 21.24
N GLU A 444 26.63 0.10 21.81
CA GLU A 444 27.20 0.58 23.07
C GLU A 444 27.88 1.95 22.94
N GLU A 445 28.24 2.38 21.73
CA GLU A 445 28.85 3.68 21.47
C GLU A 445 27.82 4.81 21.69
N ASP A 446 28.29 5.96 22.20
CA ASP A 446 27.45 7.16 22.29
C ASP A 446 27.30 7.78 20.90
N HIS A 447 26.08 8.20 20.56
CA HIS A 447 25.76 8.75 19.23
C HIS A 447 25.98 7.76 18.08
N TYR A 448 25.77 6.45 18.32
CA TYR A 448 25.72 5.46 17.25
C TYR A 448 24.65 5.85 16.21
N CYS A 449 25.09 6.18 14.99
CA CYS A 449 24.21 6.59 13.89
C CYS A 449 23.42 5.39 13.35
N LEU A 450 22.09 5.51 13.36
CA LEU A 450 21.16 4.50 12.84
C LEU A 450 20.89 4.66 11.35
N ALA A 451 21.11 5.87 10.83
CA ALA A 451 20.95 6.23 9.44
C ALA A 451 22.10 7.16 9.02
N PRO A 452 22.35 7.35 7.71
CA PRO A 452 23.26 8.38 7.23
C PRO A 452 22.91 9.76 7.81
N GLY A 453 23.93 10.51 8.23
CA GLY A 453 23.79 11.83 8.86
C GLY A 453 23.72 11.81 10.39
N ASP A 454 23.45 12.98 10.97
CA ASP A 454 23.55 13.22 12.43
C ASP A 454 22.20 13.36 13.14
N ILE A 455 21.09 13.14 12.42
CA ILE A 455 19.72 13.33 12.94
C ILE A 455 19.27 12.11 13.74
N TYR A 456 19.55 10.91 13.23
CA TYR A 456 19.04 9.65 13.78
C TYR A 456 20.18 8.86 14.41
N TYR A 457 20.37 9.03 15.71
CA TYR A 457 21.34 8.30 16.51
C TYR A 457 20.71 7.73 17.79
N ILE A 458 21.42 6.81 18.44
CA ILE A 458 21.10 6.32 19.78
C ILE A 458 21.48 7.38 20.81
N PRO A 459 20.50 7.95 21.57
CA PRO A 459 20.80 8.96 22.57
C PRO A 459 21.71 8.42 23.68
N PRO A 460 22.61 9.25 24.23
CA PRO A 460 23.43 8.85 25.37
C PRO A 460 22.58 8.52 26.59
N HIS A 461 23.16 7.80 27.55
CA HIS A 461 22.48 7.44 28.79
C HIS A 461 21.99 8.69 29.54
N GLY A 462 20.71 8.70 29.93
CA GLY A 462 20.09 9.89 30.50
C GLY A 462 18.78 9.64 31.23
N SER A 463 18.10 10.74 31.58
CA SER A 463 16.76 10.68 32.17
C SER A 463 15.72 10.34 31.11
N TYR A 464 14.58 9.77 31.51
CA TYR A 464 13.45 9.53 30.60
C TYR A 464 13.07 10.77 29.78
N GLN A 465 13.09 11.96 30.40
CA GLN A 465 12.77 13.22 29.72
C GLN A 465 13.76 13.55 28.59
N SER A 466 15.05 13.23 28.74
CA SER A 466 16.04 13.49 27.68
C SER A 466 15.74 12.72 26.39
N TYR A 467 15.25 11.48 26.50
CA TYR A 467 14.80 10.69 25.36
C TYR A 467 13.55 11.31 24.71
N ILE A 468 12.58 11.77 25.51
CA ILE A 468 11.37 12.44 25.01
C ILE A 468 11.71 13.73 24.26
N ASP A 469 12.62 14.55 24.79
CA ASP A 469 13.02 15.81 24.18
C ASP A 469 13.75 15.58 22.86
N TYR A 470 14.63 14.58 22.79
CA TYR A 470 15.24 14.13 21.54
C TYR A 470 14.18 13.71 20.51
N LEU A 471 13.23 12.85 20.90
CA LEU A 471 12.15 12.40 20.01
C LEU A 471 11.27 13.55 19.51
N ARG A 472 11.02 14.59 20.33
CA ARG A 472 10.27 15.79 19.93
C ARG A 472 11.04 16.67 18.94
N ASN A 473 12.36 16.61 18.92
CA ASN A 473 13.19 17.36 17.97
C ASN A 473 13.35 16.65 16.62
N LEU A 474 12.92 15.40 16.50
CA LEU A 474 12.97 14.69 15.22
C LEU A 474 12.05 15.34 14.17
N PRO A 475 12.43 15.28 12.87
CA PRO A 475 11.58 15.74 11.77
C PRO A 475 10.20 15.08 11.78
N ILE A 476 9.17 15.84 11.39
CA ILE A 476 7.80 15.31 11.22
C ILE A 476 7.76 14.35 10.03
N THR A 477 8.36 14.76 8.90
CA THR A 477 8.52 13.94 7.70
C THR A 477 9.90 13.31 7.71
N ALA A 478 9.95 11.97 7.76
CA ALA A 478 11.21 11.23 7.77
C ALA A 478 11.66 10.90 6.34
N HIS A 479 12.95 11.09 6.05
CA HIS A 479 13.53 10.69 4.76
C HIS A 479 13.63 9.16 4.63
N PRO A 480 13.49 8.58 3.42
CA PRO A 480 13.52 7.13 3.19
C PRO A 480 14.76 6.41 3.70
N GLU A 481 15.89 7.12 3.77
CA GLU A 481 17.16 6.56 4.21
C GLU A 481 17.13 6.03 5.64
N VAL A 482 16.31 6.61 6.53
CA VAL A 482 16.15 6.12 7.90
C VAL A 482 15.53 4.73 7.96
N PHE A 483 14.75 4.38 6.93
CA PHE A 483 14.18 3.05 6.78
C PHE A 483 15.11 2.11 6.02
N GLY A 484 16.30 2.57 5.59
CA GLY A 484 17.23 1.84 4.74
C GLY A 484 16.88 1.88 3.24
N LEU A 485 15.96 2.75 2.81
CA LEU A 485 15.49 2.85 1.43
C LEU A 485 16.11 4.03 0.68
N HIS A 486 16.17 3.96 -0.65
CA HIS A 486 16.62 5.08 -1.49
C HIS A 486 15.55 6.18 -1.55
N GLU A 487 15.92 7.44 -1.82
CA GLU A 487 14.98 8.59 -1.91
C GLU A 487 13.82 8.36 -2.88
N ASN A 488 14.08 7.65 -3.98
CA ASN A 488 13.08 7.25 -4.97
C ASN A 488 11.91 6.44 -4.37
N ALA A 489 12.10 5.79 -3.22
CA ALA A 489 11.03 5.05 -2.56
C ALA A 489 9.87 5.96 -2.12
N ASP A 490 10.15 7.23 -1.79
CA ASP A 490 9.09 8.20 -1.49
C ASP A 490 8.22 8.48 -2.72
N ILE A 491 8.82 8.59 -3.91
CA ILE A 491 8.07 8.79 -5.15
C ILE A 491 7.10 7.62 -5.39
N THR A 492 7.55 6.38 -5.17
CA THR A 492 6.69 5.19 -5.31
C THR A 492 5.57 5.19 -4.27
N LYS A 493 5.89 5.45 -3.00
CA LYS A 493 4.92 5.55 -1.90
C LYS A 493 3.87 6.62 -2.16
N ASP A 494 4.31 7.83 -2.48
CA ASP A 494 3.46 8.99 -2.71
C ASP A 494 2.55 8.77 -3.94
N ASN A 495 3.07 8.17 -5.02
CA ASN A 495 2.25 7.76 -6.17
C ASN A 495 1.17 6.73 -5.80
N GLN A 496 1.49 5.76 -4.94
CA GLN A 496 0.51 4.79 -4.47
C GLN A 496 -0.59 5.47 -3.63
N GLU A 497 -0.22 6.41 -2.77
CA GLU A 497 -1.19 7.18 -1.97
C GLU A 497 -2.10 8.04 -2.87
N THR A 498 -1.54 8.75 -3.86
CA THR A 498 -2.32 9.49 -4.87
C THR A 498 -3.31 8.58 -5.60
N ASN A 499 -2.85 7.40 -6.06
CA ASN A 499 -3.70 6.45 -6.78
C ASN A 499 -4.82 5.89 -5.88
N GLN A 500 -4.52 5.59 -4.61
CA GLN A 500 -5.53 5.13 -3.65
C GLN A 500 -6.59 6.20 -3.38
N LEU A 501 -6.16 7.46 -3.20
CA LEU A 501 -7.06 8.59 -3.01
C LEU A 501 -8.01 8.75 -4.22
N PHE A 502 -7.46 8.79 -5.42
CA PHE A 502 -8.26 8.95 -6.65
C PHE A 502 -9.20 7.78 -6.90
N GLN A 503 -8.75 6.54 -6.70
CA GLN A 503 -9.63 5.37 -6.78
C GLN A 503 -10.76 5.44 -5.76
N GLY A 504 -10.46 5.83 -4.52
CA GLY A 504 -11.47 6.01 -3.48
C GLY A 504 -12.51 7.06 -3.88
N VAL A 505 -12.08 8.19 -4.44
CA VAL A 505 -12.98 9.23 -4.96
C VAL A 505 -13.82 8.70 -6.13
N LEU A 506 -13.22 8.01 -7.10
CA LEU A 506 -13.94 7.46 -8.26
C LEU A 506 -15.06 6.48 -7.85
N LEU A 507 -14.90 5.73 -6.76
CA LEU A 507 -15.95 4.85 -6.23
C LEU A 507 -17.19 5.61 -5.72
N THR A 508 -17.06 6.91 -5.45
CA THR A 508 -18.17 7.76 -4.97
C THR A 508 -18.90 8.50 -6.09
N LEU A 509 -18.39 8.48 -7.32
CA LEU A 509 -18.94 9.23 -8.45
C LEU A 509 -19.91 8.40 -9.31
N PRO A 510 -20.92 9.03 -9.96
CA PRO A 510 -21.83 8.35 -10.86
C PRO A 510 -21.11 7.86 -12.13
N ARG A 511 -21.50 6.67 -12.62
CA ARG A 511 -20.85 6.00 -13.76
C ARG A 511 -21.22 6.67 -15.09
N GLN A 512 -20.23 6.95 -15.94
CA GLN A 512 -20.44 7.46 -17.30
C GLN A 512 -20.31 6.36 -18.37
N SER A 513 -20.90 6.62 -19.54
CA SER A 513 -20.98 5.73 -20.70
C SER A 513 -19.87 6.01 -21.73
N GLY A 514 -18.74 5.26 -21.66
CA GLY A 514 -17.62 5.41 -22.60
C GLY A 514 -16.96 4.11 -23.11
N GLY A 515 -17.41 2.92 -22.68
CA GLY A 515 -16.70 1.66 -22.93
C GLY A 515 -16.81 1.06 -24.35
N SER A 516 -17.73 1.55 -25.19
CA SER A 516 -18.08 0.88 -26.45
C SER A 516 -17.03 1.01 -27.56
N GLU A 517 -16.46 2.19 -27.75
CA GLU A 517 -15.50 2.45 -28.84
C GLU A 517 -14.18 1.70 -28.60
N LEU A 518 -13.75 1.67 -27.35
CA LEU A 518 -12.55 0.97 -26.89
C LEU A 518 -12.60 -0.54 -27.19
N ALA A 519 -13.77 -1.15 -27.07
CA ALA A 519 -13.95 -2.58 -27.33
C ALA A 519 -13.72 -2.93 -28.80
N GLN A 520 -14.19 -2.07 -29.71
CA GLN A 520 -14.04 -2.29 -31.15
C GLN A 520 -12.59 -2.10 -31.60
N ASP A 521 -11.87 -1.10 -31.04
CA ASP A 521 -10.46 -0.89 -31.36
C ASP A 521 -9.58 -2.08 -30.94
N ILE A 522 -9.69 -2.53 -29.69
CA ILE A 522 -8.93 -3.67 -29.18
C ILE A 522 -9.20 -4.93 -30.01
N LEU A 523 -10.46 -5.16 -30.38
CA LEU A 523 -10.85 -6.31 -31.19
C LEU A 523 -10.20 -6.29 -32.58
N SER A 524 -10.05 -5.10 -33.17
CA SER A 524 -9.44 -4.92 -34.50
C SER A 524 -7.94 -5.21 -34.52
N LYS A 525 -7.25 -4.96 -33.40
CA LYS A 525 -5.79 -5.14 -33.25
C LYS A 525 -5.40 -6.60 -32.90
N LEU A 526 -6.34 -7.43 -32.43
CA LEU A 526 -6.04 -8.78 -31.93
C LEU A 526 -5.84 -9.81 -33.07
N PRO A 527 -4.66 -10.44 -33.22
CA PRO A 527 -4.36 -11.39 -34.29
C PRO A 527 -5.13 -12.71 -34.13
N ASN A 528 -5.20 -13.50 -35.21
CA ASN A 528 -5.84 -14.82 -35.20
C ASN A 528 -5.16 -15.79 -34.22
N ASP A 529 -5.91 -16.80 -33.76
CA ASP A 529 -5.39 -17.83 -32.88
C ASP A 529 -4.33 -18.68 -33.60
N PHE A 530 -3.32 -19.16 -32.85
CA PHE A 530 -2.27 -20.02 -33.39
C PHE A 530 -2.82 -21.40 -33.78
N ASP A 531 -2.45 -21.90 -34.96
CA ASP A 531 -2.80 -23.25 -35.42
C ASP A 531 -1.89 -24.31 -34.77
N LEU A 532 -2.40 -24.92 -33.70
CA LEU A 532 -1.64 -25.91 -32.94
C LEU A 532 -1.34 -27.19 -33.73
N GLU A 533 -2.11 -27.54 -34.76
CA GLU A 533 -1.86 -28.76 -35.54
C GLU A 533 -0.66 -28.60 -36.46
N VAL A 534 -0.54 -27.42 -37.09
CA VAL A 534 0.63 -27.06 -37.90
C VAL A 534 1.88 -26.97 -37.03
N ILE A 535 1.76 -26.35 -35.85
CA ILE A 535 2.90 -26.12 -34.95
C ILE A 535 3.44 -27.43 -34.36
N VAL A 536 2.59 -28.40 -34.06
CA VAL A 536 3.03 -29.74 -33.61
C VAL A 536 3.85 -30.46 -34.69
N LYS A 537 3.56 -30.23 -35.97
CA LYS A 537 4.34 -30.79 -37.08
C LYS A 537 5.68 -30.07 -37.28
N LEU A 538 5.70 -28.75 -37.11
CA LEU A 538 6.92 -27.93 -37.25
C LEU A 538 7.89 -28.10 -36.07
N TYR A 539 7.37 -28.17 -34.86
CA TYR A 539 8.12 -28.29 -33.61
C TYR A 539 7.71 -29.56 -32.84
N PRO A 540 8.10 -30.75 -33.33
CA PRO A 540 7.76 -32.01 -32.68
C PRO A 540 8.40 -32.10 -31.29
N VAL A 541 7.78 -32.90 -30.41
CA VAL A 541 8.36 -33.20 -29.09
C VAL A 541 9.53 -34.16 -29.30
N VAL A 542 10.74 -33.67 -29.04
CA VAL A 542 12.00 -34.39 -29.24
C VAL A 542 12.73 -34.46 -27.89
N TYR A 543 13.37 -35.59 -27.60
CA TYR A 543 14.06 -35.79 -26.32
C TYR A 543 15.24 -34.81 -26.17
N GLU A 544 15.90 -34.46 -27.25
CA GLU A 544 17.06 -33.56 -27.25
C GLU A 544 16.66 -32.08 -27.18
N GLU A 545 15.41 -31.72 -27.51
CA GLU A 545 14.94 -30.34 -27.56
C GLU A 545 13.67 -30.12 -26.73
N SER A 546 13.87 -29.73 -25.47
CA SER A 546 12.80 -29.45 -24.52
C SER A 546 12.03 -28.16 -24.84
N MET A 547 12.65 -27.20 -25.56
CA MET A 547 12.03 -25.90 -25.87
C MET A 547 10.79 -26.04 -26.76
N ASN A 548 10.73 -27.04 -27.64
CA ASN A 548 9.54 -27.31 -28.47
C ASN A 548 8.30 -27.59 -27.61
N THR A 549 8.49 -28.30 -26.49
CA THR A 549 7.40 -28.58 -25.56
C THR A 549 6.96 -27.31 -24.82
N VAL A 550 7.92 -26.46 -24.43
CA VAL A 550 7.63 -25.17 -23.79
C VAL A 550 6.82 -24.28 -24.73
N LEU A 551 7.28 -24.11 -25.98
CA LEU A 551 6.58 -23.33 -27.01
C LEU A 551 5.12 -23.78 -27.15
N ARG A 552 4.89 -25.09 -27.32
CA ARG A 552 3.53 -25.63 -27.47
C ARG A 552 2.62 -25.31 -26.27
N GLN A 553 3.13 -25.47 -25.05
CA GLN A 553 2.34 -25.21 -23.83
C GLN A 553 1.99 -23.74 -23.67
N GLU A 554 2.92 -22.85 -24.03
CA GLU A 554 2.73 -21.41 -24.00
C GLU A 554 1.65 -20.97 -24.99
N LEU A 555 1.71 -21.45 -26.24
CA LEU A 555 0.71 -21.12 -27.27
C LEU A 555 -0.70 -21.59 -26.92
N ILE A 556 -0.85 -22.76 -26.28
CA ILE A 556 -2.15 -23.24 -25.77
C ILE A 556 -2.74 -22.24 -24.78
N ARG A 557 -1.92 -21.65 -23.91
CA ARG A 557 -2.36 -20.67 -22.90
C ARG A 557 -2.72 -19.33 -23.55
N PHE A 558 -1.91 -18.84 -24.48
CA PHE A 558 -2.24 -17.62 -25.23
C PHE A 558 -3.52 -17.78 -26.03
N ASN A 559 -3.73 -18.88 -26.75
CA ASN A 559 -4.98 -19.16 -27.46
C ASN A 559 -6.20 -19.20 -26.51
N ARG A 560 -6.03 -19.72 -25.28
CA ARG A 560 -7.11 -19.70 -24.29
C ARG A 560 -7.45 -18.28 -23.86
N LEU A 561 -6.45 -17.43 -23.65
CA LEU A 561 -6.63 -16.03 -23.29
C LEU A 561 -7.27 -15.23 -24.43
N THR A 562 -6.73 -15.31 -25.65
CA THR A 562 -7.22 -14.56 -26.83
C THR A 562 -8.66 -14.90 -27.14
N LYS A 563 -9.07 -16.17 -27.01
CA LYS A 563 -10.48 -16.60 -27.15
C LYS A 563 -11.42 -15.91 -26.16
N VAL A 564 -11.00 -15.80 -24.90
CA VAL A 564 -11.80 -15.13 -23.85
C VAL A 564 -11.90 -13.64 -24.10
N VAL A 565 -10.78 -12.98 -24.41
CA VAL A 565 -10.73 -11.55 -24.77
C VAL A 565 -11.65 -11.30 -25.97
N ARG A 566 -11.41 -11.98 -27.09
CA ARG A 566 -12.19 -11.85 -28.33
C ARG A 566 -13.68 -12.10 -28.10
N GLY A 567 -14.04 -13.20 -27.44
CA GLY A 567 -15.43 -13.56 -27.18
C GLY A 567 -16.16 -12.53 -26.31
N SER A 568 -15.50 -12.03 -25.26
CA SER A 568 -16.09 -11.00 -24.39
C SER A 568 -16.31 -9.66 -25.11
N LEU A 569 -15.37 -9.22 -25.95
CA LEU A 569 -15.48 -7.96 -26.71
C LEU A 569 -16.61 -8.03 -27.76
N ILE A 570 -16.72 -9.16 -28.46
CA ILE A 570 -17.82 -9.40 -29.41
C ILE A 570 -19.17 -9.39 -28.69
N ASN A 571 -19.28 -10.09 -27.56
CA ASN A 571 -20.52 -10.17 -26.79
C ASN A 571 -20.90 -8.83 -26.16
N LEU A 572 -19.92 -8.04 -25.70
CA LEU A 572 -20.16 -6.69 -25.20
C LEU A 572 -20.73 -5.80 -26.31
N GLY A 573 -20.15 -5.82 -27.51
CA GLY A 573 -20.67 -5.06 -28.66
C GLY A 573 -22.08 -5.48 -29.07
N ARG A 574 -22.43 -6.77 -28.91
CA ARG A 574 -23.80 -7.27 -29.14
C ARG A 574 -24.77 -6.87 -28.03
N ALA A 575 -24.32 -6.89 -26.77
CA ALA A 575 -25.13 -6.52 -25.61
C ALA A 575 -25.51 -5.04 -25.64
N ILE A 576 -24.57 -4.16 -26.00
CA ILE A 576 -24.82 -2.71 -26.19
C ILE A 576 -25.87 -2.48 -27.30
N LYS A 577 -25.88 -3.31 -28.35
CA LYS A 577 -26.89 -3.29 -29.42
C LYS A 577 -28.21 -3.97 -29.05
N GLY A 578 -28.36 -4.48 -27.83
CA GLY A 578 -29.56 -5.20 -27.37
C GLY A 578 -29.74 -6.59 -27.98
N GLN A 579 -28.72 -7.17 -28.61
CA GLN A 579 -28.77 -8.49 -29.26
C GLN A 579 -28.47 -9.65 -28.30
N VAL A 580 -27.81 -9.36 -27.18
CA VAL A 580 -27.45 -10.30 -26.12
C VAL A 580 -27.80 -9.65 -24.78
N LEU A 581 -28.21 -10.45 -23.79
CA LEU A 581 -28.47 -9.94 -22.43
C LEU A 581 -27.15 -9.48 -21.79
N MET A 582 -27.17 -8.31 -21.15
CA MET A 582 -26.06 -7.83 -20.35
C MET A 582 -25.94 -8.68 -19.08
N SER A 583 -24.91 -9.54 -19.00
CA SER A 583 -24.61 -10.34 -17.81
C SER A 583 -23.73 -9.55 -16.84
N SER A 584 -23.64 -9.99 -15.58
CA SER A 584 -22.75 -9.39 -14.58
C SER A 584 -21.28 -9.38 -15.03
N GLU A 585 -20.83 -10.40 -15.77
CA GLU A 585 -19.47 -10.45 -16.31
C GLU A 585 -19.27 -9.43 -17.44
N LEU A 586 -20.28 -9.24 -18.30
CA LEU A 586 -20.20 -8.22 -19.35
C LEU A 586 -20.27 -6.79 -18.76
N GLU A 587 -21.00 -6.60 -17.67
CA GLU A 587 -21.00 -5.32 -16.93
C GLU A 587 -19.65 -5.04 -16.28
N ASP A 588 -18.99 -6.06 -15.72
CA ASP A 588 -17.61 -5.94 -15.21
C ASP A 588 -16.63 -5.56 -16.33
N VAL A 589 -16.74 -6.20 -17.51
CA VAL A 589 -15.90 -5.84 -18.67
C VAL A 589 -16.16 -4.39 -19.07
N PHE A 590 -17.42 -4.00 -19.26
CA PHE A 590 -17.78 -2.63 -19.66
C PHE A 590 -17.28 -1.58 -18.67
N SER A 591 -17.51 -1.81 -17.37
CA SER A 591 -17.09 -0.91 -16.30
C SER A 591 -15.56 -0.84 -16.16
N SER A 592 -14.87 -1.97 -16.23
CA SER A 592 -13.41 -2.03 -16.21
C SER A 592 -12.81 -1.26 -17.39
N MET A 593 -13.40 -1.37 -18.58
CA MET A 593 -12.95 -0.65 -19.78
C MET A 593 -13.09 0.86 -19.66
N ILE A 594 -14.19 1.36 -19.07
CA ILE A 594 -14.40 2.79 -18.85
C ILE A 594 -13.32 3.39 -17.92
N VAL A 595 -12.93 2.63 -16.89
CA VAL A 595 -11.95 3.08 -15.89
C VAL A 595 -10.51 2.70 -16.30
N GLY A 596 -10.30 2.14 -17.50
CA GLY A 596 -8.98 1.77 -17.99
C GLY A 596 -8.32 0.59 -17.24
N LYS A 597 -9.12 -0.28 -16.63
CA LYS A 597 -8.67 -1.48 -15.90
C LYS A 597 -8.86 -2.74 -16.74
N VAL A 598 -7.98 -3.73 -16.57
CA VAL A 598 -8.14 -5.05 -17.19
C VAL A 598 -9.31 -5.81 -16.52
N PRO A 599 -10.31 -6.30 -17.28
CA PRO A 599 -11.44 -7.05 -16.73
C PRO A 599 -11.03 -8.32 -15.96
N ALA A 600 -11.78 -8.65 -14.91
CA ALA A 600 -11.44 -9.79 -14.04
C ALA A 600 -11.44 -11.13 -14.80
N MET A 601 -12.35 -11.30 -15.77
CA MET A 601 -12.42 -12.51 -16.60
C MET A 601 -11.21 -12.71 -17.51
N TRP A 602 -10.54 -11.61 -17.93
CA TRP A 602 -9.29 -11.70 -18.69
C TRP A 602 -8.14 -12.08 -17.77
N MET A 603 -8.03 -11.41 -16.61
CA MET A 603 -6.99 -11.69 -15.62
C MET A 603 -7.02 -13.14 -15.11
N ALA A 604 -8.21 -13.72 -14.95
CA ALA A 604 -8.37 -15.13 -14.56
C ALA A 604 -7.79 -16.14 -15.57
N LYS A 605 -7.53 -15.70 -16.81
CA LYS A 605 -6.91 -16.47 -17.90
C LYS A 605 -5.67 -15.78 -18.43
N SER A 606 -5.09 -14.84 -17.68
CA SER A 606 -3.89 -14.12 -18.08
C SER A 606 -2.68 -14.51 -17.26
N TYR A 607 -1.51 -14.12 -17.77
CA TYR A 607 -0.30 -14.04 -16.99
C TYR A 607 -0.44 -12.92 -15.93
N PRO A 608 0.30 -12.98 -14.81
CA PRO A 608 0.28 -11.91 -13.82
C PRO A 608 0.69 -10.59 -14.46
N SER A 609 -0.11 -9.54 -14.29
CA SER A 609 0.19 -8.19 -14.76
C SER A 609 -0.51 -7.16 -13.88
N LEU A 610 0.11 -5.99 -13.73
CA LEU A 610 -0.45 -4.84 -13.02
C LEU A 610 -0.68 -3.64 -13.97
N LYS A 611 -0.49 -3.85 -15.27
CA LYS A 611 -0.65 -2.81 -16.27
C LYS A 611 -2.10 -2.35 -16.37
N PRO A 612 -2.36 -1.05 -16.62
CA PRO A 612 -3.67 -0.59 -17.03
C PRO A 612 -4.05 -1.21 -18.38
N LEU A 613 -5.34 -1.13 -18.74
CA LEU A 613 -5.90 -1.81 -19.90
C LEU A 613 -5.10 -1.55 -21.20
N GLY A 614 -4.73 -0.31 -21.49
CA GLY A 614 -3.95 0.04 -22.68
C GLY A 614 -2.58 -0.64 -22.72
N GLY A 615 -1.80 -0.49 -21.64
CA GLY A 615 -0.47 -1.11 -21.52
C GLY A 615 -0.54 -2.64 -21.52
N TYR A 616 -1.58 -3.22 -20.92
CA TYR A 616 -1.83 -4.66 -20.94
C TYR A 616 -2.10 -5.18 -22.36
N VAL A 617 -2.94 -4.49 -23.14
CA VAL A 617 -3.23 -4.88 -24.53
C VAL A 617 -1.98 -4.78 -25.40
N ALA A 618 -1.20 -3.71 -25.28
CA ALA A 618 0.07 -3.56 -26.00
C ALA A 618 1.07 -4.67 -25.65
N ASP A 619 1.20 -5.01 -24.36
CA ASP A 619 2.06 -6.10 -23.88
C ASP A 619 1.59 -7.47 -24.39
N LEU A 620 0.27 -7.73 -24.39
CA LEU A 620 -0.31 -8.95 -24.95
C LEU A 620 0.01 -9.09 -26.44
N LEU A 621 -0.16 -8.03 -27.22
CA LEU A 621 0.15 -8.04 -28.66
C LEU A 621 1.65 -8.28 -28.91
N ALA A 622 2.53 -7.66 -28.13
CA ALA A 622 3.98 -7.88 -28.21
C ALA A 622 4.35 -9.35 -27.92
N ARG A 623 3.69 -10.01 -26.96
CA ARG A 623 3.91 -11.44 -26.67
C ARG A 623 3.47 -12.33 -27.81
N LEU A 624 2.29 -12.06 -28.39
CA LEU A 624 1.79 -12.82 -29.53
C LEU A 624 2.74 -12.69 -30.72
N ALA A 625 3.26 -11.48 -30.97
CA ALA A 625 4.25 -11.23 -32.01
C ALA A 625 5.57 -11.98 -31.74
N PHE A 626 6.07 -11.97 -30.50
CA PHE A 626 7.28 -12.70 -30.10
C PHE A 626 7.18 -14.20 -30.39
N PHE A 627 6.06 -14.83 -30.05
CA PHE A 627 5.85 -16.25 -30.33
C PHE A 627 5.60 -16.53 -31.82
N GLN A 628 4.97 -15.61 -32.54
CA GLN A 628 4.82 -15.73 -33.99
C GLN A 628 6.18 -15.69 -34.70
N GLU A 629 7.08 -14.78 -34.31
CA GLU A 629 8.43 -14.69 -34.85
C GLU A 629 9.23 -15.98 -34.58
N TRP A 630 9.06 -16.58 -33.38
CA TRP A 630 9.64 -17.90 -33.08
C TRP A 630 9.08 -18.96 -34.03
N ILE A 631 7.76 -19.05 -34.22
CA ILE A 631 7.16 -20.05 -35.12
C ILE A 631 7.73 -19.93 -36.54
N ASP A 632 7.84 -18.70 -37.05
CA ASP A 632 8.20 -18.44 -38.45
C ASP A 632 9.71 -18.58 -38.73
N HIS A 633 10.57 -18.19 -37.79
CA HIS A 633 12.02 -18.10 -38.01
C HIS A 633 12.86 -19.04 -37.13
N GLY A 634 12.24 -19.79 -36.22
CA GLY A 634 12.93 -20.66 -35.26
C GLY A 634 13.20 -19.98 -33.90
N PRO A 635 13.84 -20.70 -32.96
CA PRO A 635 14.06 -20.20 -31.60
C PRO A 635 14.93 -18.93 -31.60
N PRO A 636 14.55 -17.89 -30.83
CA PRO A 636 15.30 -16.65 -30.76
C PRO A 636 16.65 -16.85 -30.06
N VAL A 637 17.67 -16.09 -30.46
CA VAL A 637 18.98 -16.08 -29.78
C VAL A 637 18.88 -15.49 -28.37
N VAL A 638 18.04 -14.45 -28.21
CA VAL A 638 17.81 -13.77 -26.93
C VAL A 638 16.33 -13.86 -26.59
N PHE A 639 16.02 -14.64 -25.56
CA PHE A 639 14.67 -14.88 -25.10
C PHE A 639 14.15 -13.69 -24.28
N TRP A 640 12.93 -13.24 -24.57
CA TRP A 640 12.24 -12.29 -23.73
C TRP A 640 11.61 -13.03 -22.55
N ILE A 641 12.31 -13.07 -21.41
CA ILE A 641 11.90 -13.92 -20.27
C ILE A 641 10.49 -13.57 -19.78
N SER A 642 10.17 -12.28 -19.74
CA SER A 642 8.88 -11.84 -19.28
C SER A 642 7.77 -12.06 -20.29
N GLY A 643 8.08 -12.39 -21.55
CA GLY A 643 7.12 -12.73 -22.59
C GLY A 643 6.43 -14.09 -22.38
N PHE A 644 7.07 -15.00 -21.65
CA PHE A 644 6.49 -16.28 -21.27
C PHE A 644 5.37 -16.12 -20.22
N TYR A 645 4.31 -16.88 -20.43
CA TYR A 645 3.22 -17.08 -19.49
C TYR A 645 3.71 -17.80 -18.22
N PHE A 646 4.59 -18.80 -18.35
CA PHE A 646 5.21 -19.49 -17.22
C PHE A 646 6.72 -19.68 -17.40
N THR A 647 7.44 -18.70 -16.88
CA THR A 647 8.91 -18.62 -16.87
C THR A 647 9.61 -19.87 -16.33
N GLN A 648 9.03 -20.58 -15.36
CA GLN A 648 9.63 -21.80 -14.80
C GLN A 648 9.73 -22.94 -15.82
N SER A 649 8.78 -23.06 -16.76
CA SER A 649 8.87 -24.07 -17.82
C SER A 649 10.03 -23.78 -18.77
N PHE A 650 10.28 -22.50 -19.07
CA PHE A 650 11.45 -22.09 -19.83
C PHE A 650 12.76 -22.43 -19.10
N LEU A 651 12.91 -22.03 -17.83
CA LEU A 651 14.12 -22.32 -17.04
C LEU A 651 14.37 -23.82 -16.89
N THR A 652 13.32 -24.59 -16.65
CA THR A 652 13.40 -26.06 -16.58
C THR A 652 13.81 -26.65 -17.91
N GLY A 653 13.28 -26.16 -19.03
CA GLY A 653 13.66 -26.65 -20.35
C GLY A 653 15.12 -26.37 -20.69
N VAL A 654 15.66 -25.20 -20.31
CA VAL A 654 17.09 -24.88 -20.48
C VAL A 654 17.94 -25.84 -19.65
N SER A 655 17.55 -26.08 -18.39
CA SER A 655 18.25 -27.02 -17.50
C SER A 655 18.16 -28.46 -18.01
N GLN A 656 17.02 -28.88 -18.58
CA GLN A 656 16.83 -30.21 -19.16
C GLN A 656 17.70 -30.43 -20.39
N ASN A 657 17.81 -29.45 -21.29
CA ASN A 657 18.67 -29.56 -22.46
C ASN A 657 20.14 -29.74 -22.03
N TYR A 658 20.60 -28.99 -21.03
CA TYR A 658 21.94 -29.14 -20.46
C TYR A 658 22.14 -30.49 -19.76
N ALA A 659 21.21 -30.88 -18.89
CA ALA A 659 21.22 -32.16 -18.18
C ALA A 659 21.35 -33.35 -19.14
N ARG A 660 20.61 -33.32 -20.25
CA ARG A 660 20.64 -34.37 -21.27
C ARG A 660 21.93 -34.37 -22.07
N LYS A 661 22.44 -33.19 -22.45
CA LYS A 661 23.70 -33.04 -23.20
C LYS A 661 24.90 -33.56 -22.40
N TYR A 662 24.95 -33.27 -21.10
CA TYR A 662 26.09 -33.59 -20.23
C TYR A 662 25.86 -34.80 -19.32
N THR A 663 24.67 -35.42 -19.34
CA THR A 663 24.28 -36.55 -18.49
C THR A 663 24.47 -36.25 -16.98
N ILE A 664 24.03 -35.07 -16.56
CA ILE A 664 24.07 -34.61 -15.16
C ILE A 664 22.65 -34.66 -14.57
N PRO A 665 22.44 -35.10 -13.32
CA PRO A 665 21.13 -35.02 -12.67
C PRO A 665 20.62 -33.58 -12.61
N ILE A 666 19.36 -33.36 -13.00
CA ILE A 666 18.77 -32.02 -13.07
C ILE A 666 18.80 -31.28 -11.73
N ASP A 667 18.68 -32.02 -10.62
CA ASP A 667 18.65 -31.45 -9.26
C ASP A 667 20.00 -30.83 -8.82
N HIS A 668 21.08 -31.14 -9.53
CA HIS A 668 22.40 -30.57 -9.25
C HIS A 668 22.67 -29.29 -10.07
N ILE A 669 21.81 -28.99 -11.04
CA ILE A 669 22.01 -27.89 -11.98
C ILE A 669 21.46 -26.59 -11.40
N GLY A 670 22.30 -25.57 -11.39
CA GLY A 670 21.94 -24.19 -11.11
C GLY A 670 22.33 -23.28 -12.27
N PHE A 671 22.06 -21.99 -12.14
CA PHE A 671 22.46 -20.98 -13.13
C PHE A 671 23.58 -20.11 -12.60
N GLU A 672 24.66 -20.02 -13.37
CA GLU A 672 25.73 -19.04 -13.21
C GLU A 672 25.53 -17.90 -14.23
N PHE A 673 26.01 -16.72 -13.90
CA PHE A 673 25.74 -15.47 -14.64
C PHE A 673 27.07 -14.83 -15.07
N GLU A 674 27.74 -15.42 -16.04
CA GLU A 674 29.03 -14.96 -16.55
C GLU A 674 28.92 -14.43 -18.00
N SER A 675 30.05 -14.18 -18.68
CA SER A 675 30.11 -13.78 -20.08
C SER A 675 30.91 -14.80 -20.92
N SER A 676 30.21 -15.50 -21.83
CA SER A 676 30.65 -16.41 -22.94
C SER A 676 30.55 -17.93 -22.68
N PRO A 677 29.77 -18.69 -23.50
CA PRO A 677 30.16 -19.96 -24.17
C PRO A 677 29.14 -20.53 -25.21
N GLU A 678 29.20 -21.86 -25.43
CA GLU A 678 28.41 -22.73 -26.32
C GLU A 678 27.04 -23.22 -25.77
N ASP A 679 26.74 -23.07 -24.47
CA ASP A 679 25.53 -23.62 -23.81
C ASP A 679 24.78 -22.60 -22.94
N GLY A 680 23.47 -22.82 -22.76
CA GLY A 680 22.58 -21.99 -21.95
C GLY A 680 21.63 -21.11 -22.78
N ALA A 681 21.10 -20.05 -22.18
CA ALA A 681 20.17 -19.14 -22.84
C ALA A 681 20.44 -17.68 -22.49
N TYR A 682 20.39 -16.78 -23.48
CA TYR A 682 20.40 -15.34 -23.24
C TYR A 682 18.98 -14.86 -22.96
N ILE A 683 18.81 -14.07 -21.90
CA ILE A 683 17.53 -13.46 -21.54
C ILE A 683 17.61 -11.94 -21.55
N LYS A 684 16.50 -11.31 -21.94
CA LYS A 684 16.26 -9.86 -21.84
C LYS A 684 14.93 -9.56 -21.17
N GLY A 685 14.75 -8.30 -20.77
CA GLY A 685 13.49 -7.80 -20.23
C GLY A 685 13.37 -7.94 -18.72
N LEU A 686 14.49 -7.77 -17.99
CA LEU A 686 14.50 -7.62 -16.55
C LEU A 686 14.79 -6.16 -16.19
N PHE A 687 14.16 -5.67 -15.13
CA PHE A 687 14.32 -4.32 -14.61
C PHE A 687 14.74 -4.39 -13.16
N LEU A 688 15.78 -3.64 -12.78
CA LEU A 688 16.21 -3.53 -11.40
C LEU A 688 15.43 -2.42 -10.69
N GLU A 689 14.87 -2.73 -9.54
CA GLU A 689 14.14 -1.78 -8.68
C GLU A 689 14.92 -1.58 -7.38
N GLY A 690 15.01 -0.33 -6.90
CA GLY A 690 15.75 0.04 -5.68
C GLY A 690 17.27 0.13 -5.86
N ALA A 691 17.77 -0.13 -7.06
CA ALA A 691 19.17 0.05 -7.46
C ALA A 691 19.26 0.26 -8.98
N ARG A 692 20.48 0.52 -9.49
CA ARG A 692 20.80 0.55 -10.93
C ARG A 692 21.88 -0.44 -11.29
N TRP A 693 21.95 -0.80 -12.57
CA TRP A 693 23.09 -1.51 -13.12
C TRP A 693 24.13 -0.52 -13.65
N ASP A 694 25.28 -0.45 -12.99
CA ASP A 694 26.36 0.39 -13.47
C ASP A 694 27.06 -0.28 -14.66
N ARG A 695 26.81 0.25 -15.85
CA ARG A 695 27.32 -0.28 -17.12
C ARG A 695 28.84 -0.11 -17.26
N LYS A 696 29.47 0.80 -16.50
CA LYS A 696 30.93 1.01 -16.54
C LYS A 696 31.66 -0.01 -15.68
N THR A 697 31.20 -0.19 -14.44
CA THR A 697 31.82 -1.11 -13.47
C THR A 697 31.25 -2.52 -13.51
N LYS A 698 30.14 -2.74 -14.23
CA LYS A 698 29.42 -4.03 -14.35
C LYS A 698 29.02 -4.60 -12.98
N GLN A 699 28.54 -3.73 -12.10
CA GLN A 699 28.05 -4.09 -10.76
C GLN A 699 26.79 -3.28 -10.41
N ILE A 700 26.11 -3.67 -9.35
CA ILE A 700 24.99 -2.90 -8.82
C ILE A 700 25.51 -1.57 -8.25
N GLY A 701 24.78 -0.49 -8.51
CA GLY A 701 25.00 0.84 -7.92
C GLY A 701 23.71 1.44 -7.39
N GLU A 702 23.82 2.53 -6.63
CA GLU A 702 22.66 3.31 -6.16
C GLU A 702 21.89 3.91 -7.34
N SER A 703 20.56 3.91 -7.25
CA SER A 703 19.68 4.50 -8.27
C SER A 703 19.97 5.99 -8.48
N PHE A 704 19.73 6.49 -9.68
CA PHE A 704 19.71 7.93 -9.89
C PHE A 704 18.41 8.53 -9.36
N PRO A 705 18.40 9.78 -8.88
CA PRO A 705 17.18 10.45 -8.46
C PRO A 705 16.10 10.39 -9.54
N LYS A 706 14.86 10.08 -9.13
CA LYS A 706 13.65 9.97 -9.97
C LYS A 706 13.65 8.83 -11.00
N ILE A 707 14.74 8.08 -11.14
CA ILE A 707 14.80 6.85 -11.95
C ILE A 707 14.48 5.65 -11.07
N LEU A 708 13.21 5.23 -11.08
CA LEU A 708 12.70 4.16 -10.21
C LEU A 708 13.18 2.76 -10.62
N TYR A 709 13.37 2.55 -11.92
CA TYR A 709 13.74 1.27 -12.51
C TYR A 709 14.88 1.46 -13.52
N ASP A 710 15.85 0.56 -13.52
CA ASP A 710 16.92 0.53 -14.53
C ASP A 710 16.90 -0.82 -15.27
N PRO A 711 16.84 -0.85 -16.61
CA PRO A 711 16.86 -2.11 -17.35
C PRO A 711 18.20 -2.82 -17.16
N LEU A 712 18.13 -4.10 -16.77
CA LEU A 712 19.29 -4.97 -16.73
C LEU A 712 19.79 -5.26 -18.16
N PRO A 713 21.11 -5.46 -18.35
CA PRO A 713 21.64 -5.90 -19.63
C PRO A 713 21.12 -7.29 -19.98
N ILE A 714 21.43 -7.76 -21.18
CA ILE A 714 21.20 -9.16 -21.54
C ILE A 714 21.98 -10.02 -20.55
N ILE A 715 21.25 -10.90 -19.86
CA ILE A 715 21.83 -11.84 -18.90
C ILE A 715 21.95 -13.19 -19.58
N TRP A 716 23.09 -13.83 -19.42
CA TRP A 716 23.27 -15.20 -19.85
C TRP A 716 23.00 -16.14 -18.68
N LEU A 717 22.07 -17.06 -18.89
CA LEU A 717 21.77 -18.15 -17.97
C LEU A 717 22.63 -19.36 -18.34
N LYS A 718 23.76 -19.53 -17.65
CA LYS A 718 24.68 -20.67 -17.81
C LYS A 718 24.26 -21.81 -16.87
N PRO A 719 23.72 -22.92 -17.36
CA PRO A 719 23.50 -24.07 -16.49
C PRO A 719 24.85 -24.66 -16.08
N GLY A 720 24.99 -25.04 -14.82
CA GLY A 720 26.20 -25.67 -14.29
C GLY A 720 25.93 -26.39 -12.98
N GLU A 721 26.90 -27.15 -12.47
CA GLU A 721 26.75 -27.81 -11.17
C GLU A 721 26.82 -26.79 -10.03
N SER A 722 25.73 -26.67 -9.28
CA SER A 722 25.56 -25.61 -8.26
C SER A 722 26.64 -25.64 -7.19
N ALA A 723 27.19 -26.82 -6.88
CA ALA A 723 28.25 -27.00 -5.89
C ALA A 723 29.59 -26.37 -6.30
N MET A 724 29.77 -26.04 -7.58
CA MET A 724 31.02 -25.45 -8.11
C MET A 724 30.98 -23.92 -8.18
N PHE A 725 29.85 -23.28 -7.87
CA PHE A 725 29.69 -21.84 -8.02
C PHE A 725 30.44 -21.03 -6.94
N LEU A 726 31.04 -19.91 -7.36
CA LEU A 726 31.80 -19.03 -6.48
C LEU A 726 30.96 -17.82 -6.05
N HIS A 727 30.53 -17.80 -4.78
CA HIS A 727 29.59 -16.80 -4.25
C HIS A 727 30.26 -15.59 -3.57
N GLN A 728 31.31 -15.02 -4.16
CA GLN A 728 32.08 -13.91 -3.56
C GLN A 728 31.67 -12.54 -4.14
N ASN A 729 31.50 -11.52 -3.28
CA ASN A 729 31.17 -10.14 -3.69
C ASN A 729 29.91 -10.04 -4.56
N ILE A 730 28.89 -10.83 -4.21
CA ILE A 730 27.61 -10.86 -4.91
C ILE A 730 26.46 -10.46 -3.99
N TYR A 731 25.41 -9.92 -4.61
CA TYR A 731 24.08 -9.83 -4.05
C TYR A 731 23.17 -10.86 -4.72
N VAL A 732 22.58 -11.73 -3.90
CA VAL A 732 21.54 -12.68 -4.34
C VAL A 732 20.23 -11.90 -4.50
N CYS A 733 19.97 -11.45 -5.73
CA CYS A 733 18.85 -10.60 -6.12
C CYS A 733 17.63 -11.45 -6.47
N PRO A 734 16.50 -11.32 -5.77
CA PRO A 734 15.28 -12.05 -6.12
C PRO A 734 14.63 -11.47 -7.39
N VAL A 735 14.18 -12.35 -8.29
CA VAL A 735 13.46 -11.98 -9.52
C VAL A 735 11.97 -12.29 -9.36
N TYR A 736 11.12 -11.30 -9.61
CA TYR A 736 9.66 -11.42 -9.55
C TYR A 736 9.00 -11.14 -10.90
N LYS A 737 7.83 -11.72 -11.14
CA LYS A 737 7.05 -11.48 -12.36
C LYS A 737 6.48 -10.07 -12.41
N THR A 738 6.07 -9.50 -11.28
CA THR A 738 5.48 -8.15 -11.16
C THR A 738 6.02 -7.41 -9.95
N SER A 739 5.87 -6.08 -9.92
CA SER A 739 6.23 -5.21 -8.79
C SER A 739 5.52 -5.56 -7.49
N ALA A 740 4.40 -6.31 -7.52
CA ALA A 740 3.71 -6.76 -6.31
C ALA A 740 4.56 -7.67 -5.41
N ARG A 741 5.54 -8.40 -5.98
CA ARG A 741 6.45 -9.37 -5.33
C ARG A 741 5.80 -10.51 -4.52
N ARG A 742 4.48 -10.47 -4.31
CA ARG A 742 3.67 -11.49 -3.62
C ARG A 742 2.74 -12.22 -4.58
N GLY A 743 2.30 -13.41 -4.15
CA GLY A 743 1.45 -14.31 -4.90
C GLY A 743 0.90 -15.41 -3.97
N VAL A 744 0.32 -16.47 -4.55
CA VAL A 744 -0.11 -17.64 -3.79
C VAL A 744 1.14 -18.45 -3.42
N LEU A 745 1.23 -18.95 -2.20
CA LEU A 745 2.32 -19.85 -1.81
C LEU A 745 2.15 -21.18 -2.53
N SER A 746 3.18 -21.60 -3.25
CA SER A 746 3.27 -22.91 -3.87
C SER A 746 3.55 -24.00 -2.83
N THR A 747 3.45 -25.28 -3.22
CA THR A 747 3.78 -26.41 -2.35
C THR A 747 5.23 -26.42 -1.86
N THR A 748 6.12 -25.68 -2.53
CA THR A 748 7.52 -25.50 -2.12
C THR A 748 7.73 -24.33 -1.17
N GLY A 749 6.67 -23.62 -0.78
CA GLY A 749 6.74 -22.46 0.11
C GLY A 749 7.10 -21.14 -0.58
N HIS A 750 7.39 -21.14 -1.89
CA HIS A 750 7.66 -19.92 -2.65
C HIS A 750 6.39 -19.30 -3.22
N SER A 751 6.36 -17.97 -3.30
CA SER A 751 5.34 -17.19 -3.99
C SER A 751 5.27 -17.54 -5.49
N THR A 752 4.07 -17.69 -6.07
CA THR A 752 3.87 -17.86 -7.52
C THR A 752 4.42 -16.70 -8.37
N ASN A 753 4.73 -15.57 -7.74
CA ASN A 753 5.35 -14.40 -8.35
C ASN A 753 6.88 -14.51 -8.41
N TYR A 754 7.51 -15.28 -7.51
CA TYR A 754 8.95 -15.51 -7.53
C TYR A 754 9.35 -16.38 -8.72
N VAL A 755 10.43 -16.00 -9.41
CA VAL A 755 10.96 -16.70 -10.58
C VAL A 755 12.25 -17.43 -10.23
N LEU A 756 13.32 -16.70 -9.96
CA LEU A 756 14.59 -17.25 -9.47
C LEU A 756 15.34 -16.16 -8.70
N SER A 757 16.49 -16.50 -8.12
CA SER A 757 17.44 -15.51 -7.63
C SER A 757 18.63 -15.45 -8.56
N ILE A 758 19.01 -14.25 -8.98
CA ILE A 758 20.18 -14.00 -9.82
C ILE A 758 21.31 -13.41 -8.98
N GLU A 759 22.54 -13.79 -9.28
CA GLU A 759 23.71 -13.30 -8.56
C GLU A 759 24.27 -12.09 -9.29
N LEU A 760 24.22 -10.94 -8.63
CA LEU A 760 24.66 -9.67 -9.19
C LEU A 760 25.93 -9.18 -8.46
N PRO A 761 27.02 -8.88 -9.19
CA PRO A 761 28.25 -8.36 -8.58
C PRO A 761 28.03 -7.05 -7.80
N THR A 762 28.71 -6.90 -6.67
CA THR A 762 28.65 -5.68 -5.85
C THR A 762 29.91 -5.47 -4.99
N ASP A 763 30.22 -4.21 -4.74
CA ASP A 763 31.25 -3.73 -3.82
C ASP A 763 30.72 -3.44 -2.41
N ARG A 764 29.42 -3.61 -2.17
CA ARG A 764 28.77 -3.38 -0.86
C ARG A 764 28.34 -4.72 -0.23
N PRO A 765 28.29 -4.80 1.11
CA PRO A 765 27.72 -5.95 1.80
C PRO A 765 26.26 -6.20 1.39
N GLN A 766 25.83 -7.47 1.30
CA GLN A 766 24.47 -7.81 0.89
C GLN A 766 23.39 -7.11 1.73
N LYS A 767 23.63 -6.91 3.04
CA LYS A 767 22.70 -6.18 3.93
C LYS A 767 22.31 -4.79 3.42
N HIS A 768 23.20 -4.12 2.69
CA HIS A 768 22.91 -2.83 2.06
C HIS A 768 21.74 -2.97 1.07
N TRP A 769 21.86 -3.89 0.11
CA TRP A 769 20.84 -4.10 -0.93
C TRP A 769 19.57 -4.77 -0.42
N ILE A 770 19.69 -5.61 0.60
CA ILE A 770 18.53 -6.17 1.32
C ILE A 770 17.71 -5.03 1.93
N ASN A 771 18.35 -4.14 2.70
CA ASN A 771 17.66 -3.01 3.35
C ASN A 771 17.06 -2.04 2.33
N ARG A 772 17.75 -1.81 1.19
CA ARG A 772 17.25 -1.02 0.05
C ARG A 772 16.06 -1.67 -0.66
N GLY A 773 15.74 -2.94 -0.38
CA GLY A 773 14.64 -3.67 -1.00
C GLY A 773 14.90 -3.99 -2.47
N VAL A 774 16.16 -4.21 -2.86
CA VAL A 774 16.52 -4.43 -4.26
C VAL A 774 15.97 -5.75 -4.78
N ALA A 775 15.24 -5.69 -5.88
CA ALA A 775 14.78 -6.86 -6.61
C ALA A 775 14.79 -6.61 -8.11
N SER A 776 14.75 -7.69 -8.89
CA SER A 776 14.54 -7.61 -10.33
C SER A 776 13.10 -7.96 -10.69
N LEU A 777 12.52 -7.20 -11.61
CA LEU A 777 11.16 -7.37 -12.08
C LEU A 777 11.16 -7.78 -13.55
N CYS A 778 10.31 -8.74 -13.90
CA CYS A 778 10.08 -9.15 -15.29
C CYS A 778 9.26 -8.12 -16.08
N GLN A 779 8.39 -7.37 -15.41
CA GLN A 779 7.57 -6.34 -16.06
C GLN A 779 7.31 -5.18 -15.10
N LEU A 780 7.14 -3.99 -15.70
CA LEU A 780 6.74 -2.76 -15.00
C LEU A 780 5.22 -2.56 -15.09
N ASP A 781 4.70 -1.68 -14.24
CA ASP A 781 3.25 -1.45 -14.10
C ASP A 781 2.65 -0.51 -15.16
N ASN A 782 3.48 0.06 -16.03
CA ASN A 782 3.07 1.05 -17.05
C ASN A 782 3.08 0.46 -18.45
#